data_AF-A0A844BRI9-F1
#
_entry.id   AF-A0A844BRI9-F1
#
_cell.length_a   1.000
_cell.length_b   1.000
_cell.length_c   1.000
_cell.angle_alpha   90.00
_cell.angle_beta   90.00
_cell.angle_gamma   90.00
#
_symmetry.space_group_name_H-M   'P 1'
#
loop_
_entity.id
_entity.type
_entity.pdbx_description
1 polymer ?
#
loop_
_entity_poly.entity_id
_entity_poly.type
_entity_poly.pdbx_seq_one_letter_code
_entity_poly.pdbx_strand_id
1 'polypeptide(L)'
;MTKIAIVDIETTGPRIDEGDQIIQLAAVIIEDGLIIHEHSMLINPERDIPVHISQLTGIEASTVAKAPTFEKVAGLWYERLNDCVFVAHNLALDLTFLTEYFNIYGFDNFKPKALDTVKLAKILVPQAQGFNLNDLSEYFDLPFANAHDALADAQLTTQLLHHLALEVKMLDNVTLERILPFVEALPNDEAELLKHPDHYLLKEEVVVKAQEKIVNVSEGVIKQSNKHQQLAQLIIEKAHQEKLLVVEDIVAPINPTVIKRLLEEIIDQGQAFCFATRQSSNLNDWRSFILNYFSVEKLVVLKNARHFIHVAAFEQLLKTYQIEHANQQELLVIAATINWLTQTNSGDFAEINQELNIQPILVKRCGRYLSKKTHKFYQQMIKNSYAAQIVLLDHRFLTELTRYHRDISDSFFERWLIVDNLSMYTKAVRQTYQDELAVSEWFTKTRLLADHLSYREEVSQQASHFIKQLNVMTKLLNDLSNYCQYLLEGEQKIQATPSKIEHYVSMKDTASQYFLDSIDEIYQLHSKLAKVLKADITLINVINDIDKKWYYQFNLLEETLYHMITSKLSQNYWVLAAESIQGQFFHVKIINQALIIDDSHVNYLERFNQVILFSPGDYHHLQKNGSYQWLQLSNFKYFLLPKQSSNASVTINVPIEYILDKEVETEKSEFGQLQKIYIEDNLENYKDYLLILVNSKTAAQKAYRMLSQSELIRSRYSLHAQGVSGSLKKIKRRAKEMQPSIVIMSWNALLNEQWCLENELFEIFITSLPFNSPKMASIQAMTEYLTEDIEAGFHEILLPQMIQNFKFIVSYLENNFQLNTVNLFDERVFTKYYSQQVREQLEDLVKFEICQ
;
A
#
# COMPACT_ATOMS: atom_id res chain seq x y z
N MET A 1 -28.42 -27.21 -28.01
CA MET A 1 -27.51 -26.16 -28.51
C MET A 1 -27.51 -25.08 -27.44
N THR A 2 -26.33 -24.62 -27.03
CA THR A 2 -26.19 -23.64 -25.96
C THR A 2 -26.20 -22.25 -26.58
N LYS A 3 -27.24 -21.46 -26.31
CA LYS A 3 -27.26 -20.04 -26.65
C LYS A 3 -26.60 -19.26 -25.52
N ILE A 4 -25.78 -18.28 -25.86
CA ILE A 4 -25.09 -17.43 -24.89
C ILE A 4 -25.54 -16.00 -25.17
N ALA A 5 -25.94 -15.28 -24.12
CA ALA A 5 -26.25 -13.87 -24.19
C ALA A 5 -25.22 -13.10 -23.36
N ILE A 6 -24.38 -12.32 -24.04
CA ILE A 6 -23.47 -11.39 -23.39
C ILE A 6 -24.21 -10.08 -23.23
N VAL A 7 -24.43 -9.66 -21.99
CA VAL A 7 -25.33 -8.56 -21.64
C VAL A 7 -24.53 -7.48 -20.92
N ASP A 8 -24.87 -6.23 -21.22
CA ASP A 8 -24.37 -5.04 -20.54
C ASP A 8 -25.49 -4.01 -20.40
N ILE A 9 -25.50 -3.27 -19.29
CA ILE A 9 -26.45 -2.19 -19.01
C ILE A 9 -25.76 -0.90 -18.59
N GLU A 10 -26.32 0.21 -19.05
CA GLU A 10 -26.05 1.53 -18.46
C GLU A 10 -27.21 1.95 -17.59
N THR A 11 -26.93 2.56 -16.44
CA THR A 11 -27.94 2.94 -15.45
C THR A 11 -27.76 4.38 -14.94
N THR A 12 -28.78 4.94 -14.30
CA THR A 12 -28.68 6.25 -13.60
C THR A 12 -27.81 6.21 -12.34
N GLY A 13 -27.29 5.04 -11.98
CA GLY A 13 -26.49 4.76 -10.80
C GLY A 13 -26.49 3.26 -10.45
N PRO A 14 -25.60 2.81 -9.55
CA PRO A 14 -25.37 1.38 -9.31
C PRO A 14 -26.40 0.71 -8.38
N ARG A 15 -27.37 1.45 -7.84
CA ARG A 15 -28.22 0.98 -6.73
C ARG A 15 -29.70 0.99 -7.08
N ILE A 16 -30.19 -0.16 -7.51
CA ILE A 16 -31.61 -0.38 -7.75
C ILE A 16 -32.46 -0.16 -6.47
N ASP A 17 -31.90 -0.44 -5.29
CA ASP A 17 -32.57 -0.25 -4.00
C ASP A 17 -32.68 1.23 -3.58
N GLU A 18 -31.89 2.12 -4.18
CA GLU A 18 -32.03 3.58 -4.09
C GLU A 18 -32.83 4.16 -5.27
N GLY A 19 -33.45 3.28 -6.06
CA GLY A 19 -34.34 3.62 -7.16
C GLY A 19 -33.63 3.92 -8.48
N ASP A 20 -32.33 3.63 -8.63
CA ASP A 20 -31.64 3.81 -9.92
C ASP A 20 -32.29 2.97 -11.03
N GLN A 21 -32.23 3.50 -12.27
CA GLN A 21 -32.98 2.96 -13.40
C GLN A 21 -32.06 2.67 -14.60
N ILE A 22 -32.45 1.72 -15.44
CA ILE A 22 -31.72 1.38 -16.67
C ILE A 22 -31.94 2.50 -17.71
N ILE A 23 -30.86 2.95 -18.35
CA ILE A 23 -30.87 3.94 -19.44
C ILE A 23 -30.47 3.36 -20.80
N GLN A 24 -29.75 2.24 -20.80
CA GLN A 24 -29.44 1.45 -21.99
C GLN A 24 -29.34 -0.03 -21.62
N LEU A 25 -29.80 -0.91 -22.51
CA LEU A 25 -29.64 -2.36 -22.40
C LEU A 25 -29.15 -2.90 -23.74
N ALA A 26 -28.05 -3.64 -23.71
CA ALA A 26 -27.50 -4.31 -24.88
C ALA A 26 -27.28 -5.81 -24.63
N ALA A 27 -27.35 -6.60 -25.71
CA ALA A 27 -26.97 -7.99 -25.68
C ALA A 27 -26.40 -8.46 -27.02
N VAL A 28 -25.34 -9.28 -26.96
CA VAL A 28 -24.80 -10.06 -28.08
C VAL A 28 -25.20 -11.51 -27.88
N ILE A 29 -25.95 -12.07 -28.83
CA ILE A 29 -26.42 -13.46 -28.79
C ILE A 29 -25.53 -14.32 -29.68
N ILE A 30 -24.97 -15.38 -29.09
CA ILE A 30 -24.08 -16.33 -29.75
C ILE A 30 -24.75 -17.71 -29.78
N GLU A 31 -24.71 -18.36 -30.93
CA GLU A 31 -25.12 -19.74 -31.13
C GLU A 31 -24.09 -20.48 -31.98
N ASP A 32 -23.62 -21.64 -31.52
CA ASP A 32 -22.59 -22.46 -32.17
C ASP A 32 -21.32 -21.67 -32.57
N GLY A 33 -20.87 -20.75 -31.70
CA GLY A 33 -19.68 -19.93 -31.90
C GLY A 33 -19.84 -18.81 -32.93
N LEU A 34 -21.06 -18.53 -33.39
CA LEU A 34 -21.38 -17.44 -34.31
C LEU A 34 -22.22 -16.38 -33.59
N ILE A 35 -21.89 -15.10 -33.80
CA ILE A 35 -22.74 -13.99 -33.38
C ILE A 35 -23.96 -14.00 -34.30
N ILE A 36 -25.13 -14.34 -33.75
CA ILE A 36 -26.38 -14.41 -34.53
C ILE A 36 -27.19 -13.12 -34.43
N HIS A 37 -27.13 -12.43 -33.28
CA HIS A 37 -27.84 -11.18 -33.06
C HIS A 37 -27.05 -10.22 -32.17
N GLU A 38 -27.16 -8.94 -32.48
CA GLU A 38 -26.71 -7.83 -31.64
C GLU A 38 -27.93 -6.93 -31.39
N HIS A 39 -28.19 -6.66 -30.13
CA HIS A 39 -29.31 -5.86 -29.69
C HIS A 39 -28.79 -4.73 -28.82
N SER A 40 -29.28 -3.51 -29.07
CA SER A 40 -29.08 -2.37 -28.20
C SER A 40 -30.33 -1.51 -28.21
N MET A 41 -30.69 -1.01 -27.03
CA MET A 41 -31.87 -0.17 -26.86
C MET A 41 -31.64 0.82 -25.73
N LEU A 42 -31.83 2.11 -26.03
CA LEU A 42 -32.02 3.12 -25.00
C LEU A 42 -33.36 2.88 -24.30
N ILE A 43 -33.39 3.12 -23.00
CA ILE A 43 -34.56 2.93 -22.14
C ILE A 43 -34.84 4.26 -21.44
N ASN A 44 -36.11 4.66 -21.40
CA ASN A 44 -36.52 5.82 -20.63
C ASN A 44 -36.56 5.45 -19.14
N PRO A 45 -35.70 6.05 -18.29
CA PRO A 45 -35.62 5.71 -16.88
C PRO A 45 -36.76 6.33 -16.06
N GLU A 46 -37.62 7.16 -16.65
CA GLU A 46 -38.70 7.90 -15.97
C GLU A 46 -38.21 8.76 -14.79
N ARG A 47 -36.93 9.18 -14.83
CA ARG A 47 -36.27 10.06 -13.86
C ARG A 47 -35.11 10.83 -14.49
N ASP A 48 -34.59 11.81 -13.76
CA ASP A 48 -33.41 12.55 -14.17
C ASP A 48 -32.15 11.68 -14.10
N ILE A 49 -31.26 11.86 -15.09
CA ILE A 49 -29.93 11.25 -15.12
C ILE A 49 -28.94 12.20 -14.42
N PRO A 50 -28.21 11.75 -13.39
CA PRO A 50 -27.18 12.56 -12.76
C PRO A 50 -26.09 13.00 -13.76
N VAL A 51 -25.62 14.24 -13.65
CA VAL A 51 -24.64 14.83 -14.58
C VAL A 51 -23.39 13.96 -14.76
N HIS A 52 -22.86 13.41 -13.67
CA HIS A 52 -21.68 12.55 -13.71
C HIS A 52 -21.91 11.23 -14.49
N ILE A 53 -23.15 10.72 -14.53
CA ILE A 53 -23.49 9.53 -15.33
C ILE A 53 -23.57 9.91 -16.80
N SER A 54 -24.22 11.02 -17.14
CA SER A 54 -24.26 11.49 -18.54
C SER A 54 -22.88 11.84 -19.09
N GLN A 55 -21.95 12.32 -18.24
CA GLN A 55 -20.54 12.51 -18.62
C GLN A 55 -19.80 11.19 -18.82
N LEU A 56 -20.16 10.15 -18.05
CA LEU A 56 -19.56 8.82 -18.17
C LEU A 56 -20.03 8.11 -19.44
N THR A 57 -21.35 8.04 -19.66
CA THR A 57 -21.98 7.24 -20.71
C THR A 57 -22.24 8.00 -22.01
N GLY A 58 -22.16 9.33 -21.97
CA GLY A 58 -22.60 10.18 -23.08
C GLY A 58 -24.11 10.19 -23.30
N ILE A 59 -24.91 9.51 -22.45
CA ILE A 59 -26.36 9.44 -22.58
C ILE A 59 -27.01 10.63 -21.86
N GLU A 60 -27.60 11.53 -22.64
CA GLU A 60 -28.37 12.67 -22.12
C GLU A 60 -29.85 12.33 -21.87
N ALA A 61 -30.46 12.99 -20.89
CA ALA A 61 -31.89 12.90 -20.59
C ALA A 61 -32.78 13.18 -21.83
N SER A 62 -32.33 14.08 -22.71
CA SER A 62 -32.98 14.42 -23.97
C SER A 62 -33.11 13.22 -24.94
N THR A 63 -32.14 12.30 -24.89
CA THR A 63 -32.03 11.14 -25.77
C THR A 63 -32.94 10.00 -25.30
N VAL A 64 -32.96 9.72 -24.00
CA VAL A 64 -33.81 8.67 -23.40
C VAL A 64 -35.27 9.09 -23.23
N ALA A 65 -35.59 10.39 -23.24
CA ALA A 65 -36.97 10.85 -23.09
C ALA A 65 -37.93 10.31 -24.19
N LYS A 66 -37.39 10.02 -25.38
CA LYS A 66 -38.14 9.44 -26.51
C LYS A 66 -38.07 7.91 -26.58
N ALA A 67 -37.25 7.28 -25.73
CA ALA A 67 -37.09 5.84 -25.66
C ALA A 67 -38.32 5.17 -25.00
N PRO A 68 -38.58 3.88 -25.26
CA PRO A 68 -39.59 3.13 -24.51
C PRO A 68 -39.17 2.98 -23.04
N THR A 69 -40.16 2.90 -22.14
CA THR A 69 -39.95 2.50 -20.74
C THR A 69 -39.67 1.00 -20.68
N PHE A 70 -39.02 0.53 -19.61
CA PHE A 70 -38.71 -0.90 -19.48
C PHE A 70 -39.98 -1.77 -19.52
N GLU A 71 -41.08 -1.34 -18.91
CA GLU A 71 -42.40 -2.02 -18.96
C GLU A 71 -42.78 -2.46 -20.38
N LYS A 72 -42.59 -1.57 -21.36
CA LYS A 72 -42.98 -1.82 -22.75
C LYS A 72 -42.08 -2.83 -23.46
N VAL A 73 -40.85 -3.01 -22.98
CA VAL A 73 -39.83 -3.85 -23.63
C VAL A 73 -39.48 -5.09 -22.81
N ALA A 74 -40.02 -5.23 -21.60
CA ALA A 74 -39.76 -6.34 -20.69
C ALA A 74 -40.01 -7.70 -21.38
N GLY A 75 -41.16 -7.91 -22.01
CA GLY A 75 -41.47 -9.17 -22.69
C GLY A 75 -40.51 -9.50 -23.84
N LEU A 76 -40.08 -8.49 -24.59
CA LEU A 76 -39.12 -8.65 -25.69
C LEU A 76 -37.74 -9.10 -25.16
N TRP A 77 -37.25 -8.46 -24.11
CA TRP A 77 -35.95 -8.79 -23.52
C TRP A 77 -35.99 -10.13 -22.78
N TYR A 78 -37.10 -10.46 -22.12
CA TYR A 78 -37.29 -11.77 -21.49
C TYR A 78 -37.21 -12.90 -22.52
N GLU A 79 -37.93 -12.80 -23.65
CA GLU A 79 -37.90 -13.80 -24.73
C GLU A 79 -36.49 -14.01 -25.30
N ARG A 80 -35.71 -12.92 -25.42
CA ARG A 80 -34.33 -12.98 -25.93
C ARG A 80 -33.35 -13.65 -24.97
N LEU A 81 -33.54 -13.48 -23.66
CA LEU A 81 -32.54 -13.83 -22.65
C LEU A 81 -32.85 -15.13 -21.89
N ASN A 82 -34.13 -15.52 -21.75
CA ASN A 82 -34.56 -16.60 -20.84
C ASN A 82 -33.94 -17.97 -21.15
N ASP A 83 -33.71 -18.28 -22.43
CA ASP A 83 -33.16 -19.57 -22.88
C ASP A 83 -31.64 -19.51 -23.16
N CYS A 84 -30.96 -18.46 -22.68
CA CYS A 84 -29.52 -18.26 -22.85
C CYS A 84 -28.74 -18.52 -21.56
N VAL A 85 -27.47 -18.89 -21.70
CA VAL A 85 -26.46 -18.67 -20.66
C VAL A 85 -26.18 -17.18 -20.62
N PHE A 86 -26.48 -16.55 -19.50
CA PHE A 86 -26.28 -15.13 -19.28
C PHE A 86 -24.83 -14.84 -18.90
N VAL A 87 -24.16 -13.95 -19.61
CA VAL A 87 -22.77 -13.57 -19.36
C VAL A 87 -22.66 -12.07 -19.27
N ALA A 88 -21.96 -11.55 -18.27
CA ALA A 88 -21.71 -10.12 -18.14
C ALA A 88 -20.33 -9.85 -17.55
N HIS A 89 -19.84 -8.62 -17.73
CA HIS A 89 -18.60 -8.16 -17.14
C HIS A 89 -18.88 -7.42 -15.83
N ASN A 90 -18.85 -8.15 -14.71
CA ASN A 90 -19.40 -7.78 -13.40
C ASN A 90 -20.91 -8.07 -13.26
N LEU A 91 -21.24 -9.35 -13.41
CA LEU A 91 -22.59 -9.92 -13.41
C LEU A 91 -23.56 -9.41 -12.33
N ALA A 92 -23.04 -9.07 -11.15
CA ALA A 92 -23.87 -8.64 -10.03
C ALA A 92 -24.72 -7.39 -10.34
N LEU A 93 -24.26 -6.50 -11.22
CA LEU A 93 -25.04 -5.32 -11.60
C LEU A 93 -26.16 -5.71 -12.58
N ASP A 94 -25.79 -6.23 -13.75
CA ASP A 94 -26.69 -6.50 -14.87
C ASP A 94 -27.79 -7.48 -14.50
N LEU A 95 -27.41 -8.60 -13.86
CA LEU A 95 -28.35 -9.66 -13.52
C LEU A 95 -29.32 -9.21 -12.43
N THR A 96 -28.87 -8.45 -11.43
CA THR A 96 -29.75 -7.95 -10.37
C THR A 96 -30.77 -6.96 -10.93
N PHE A 97 -30.34 -6.00 -11.75
CA PHE A 97 -31.26 -5.06 -12.38
C PHE A 97 -32.30 -5.78 -13.25
N LEU A 98 -31.86 -6.65 -14.16
CA LEU A 98 -32.80 -7.33 -15.06
C LEU A 98 -33.75 -8.28 -14.34
N THR A 99 -33.26 -9.03 -13.35
CA THR A 99 -34.11 -9.93 -12.55
C THR A 99 -35.20 -9.16 -11.83
N GLU A 100 -34.86 -8.04 -11.18
CA GLU A 100 -35.82 -7.24 -10.42
C GLU A 100 -36.87 -6.60 -11.35
N TYR A 101 -36.44 -6.04 -12.48
CA TYR A 101 -37.36 -5.47 -13.47
C TYR A 101 -38.28 -6.53 -14.08
N PHE A 102 -37.77 -7.72 -14.40
CA PHE A 102 -38.60 -8.82 -14.88
C PHE A 102 -39.64 -9.23 -13.85
N ASN A 103 -39.27 -9.35 -12.57
CA ASN A 103 -40.22 -9.63 -11.49
C ASN A 103 -41.32 -8.55 -11.37
N ILE A 104 -40.95 -7.26 -11.42
CA ILE A 104 -41.91 -6.14 -11.36
C ILE A 104 -42.99 -6.25 -12.45
N TYR A 105 -42.61 -6.70 -13.65
CA TYR A 105 -43.51 -6.79 -14.80
C TYR A 105 -44.07 -8.20 -15.05
N GLY A 106 -44.03 -9.09 -14.05
CA GLY A 106 -44.72 -10.39 -14.06
C GLY A 106 -43.95 -11.53 -14.74
N PHE A 107 -42.63 -11.40 -14.87
CA PHE A 107 -41.72 -12.41 -15.40
C PHE A 107 -40.88 -13.06 -14.29
N ASP A 108 -41.55 -13.57 -13.24
CA ASP A 108 -40.98 -13.98 -11.94
C ASP A 108 -40.00 -15.17 -11.96
N ASN A 109 -39.73 -15.74 -13.14
CA ASN A 109 -38.92 -16.96 -13.32
C ASN A 109 -37.60 -16.73 -14.08
N PHE A 110 -37.17 -15.48 -14.25
CA PHE A 110 -35.88 -15.19 -14.88
C PHE A 110 -34.71 -15.61 -13.97
N LYS A 111 -34.22 -16.84 -14.17
CA LYS A 111 -33.09 -17.44 -13.43
C LYS A 111 -32.17 -18.19 -14.39
N PRO A 112 -31.52 -17.48 -15.32
CA PRO A 112 -30.63 -18.13 -16.28
C PRO A 112 -29.40 -18.71 -15.57
N LYS A 113 -28.74 -19.68 -16.23
CA LYS A 113 -27.34 -19.97 -15.89
C LYS A 113 -26.52 -18.71 -16.13
N ALA A 114 -25.64 -18.35 -15.20
CA ALA A 114 -24.97 -17.05 -15.25
C ALA A 114 -23.46 -17.12 -15.01
N LEU A 115 -22.67 -16.43 -15.85
CA LEU A 115 -21.21 -16.37 -15.75
C LEU A 115 -20.74 -14.91 -15.58
N ASP A 116 -19.77 -14.73 -14.68
CA ASP A 116 -19.11 -13.44 -14.46
C ASP A 116 -17.69 -13.46 -15.03
N THR A 117 -17.46 -12.71 -16.11
CA THR A 117 -16.14 -12.67 -16.76
C THR A 117 -15.06 -12.05 -15.87
N VAL A 118 -15.40 -11.20 -14.90
CA VAL A 118 -14.45 -10.65 -13.93
C VAL A 118 -13.92 -11.75 -13.01
N LYS A 119 -14.79 -12.64 -12.52
CA LYS A 119 -14.37 -13.77 -11.67
C LYS A 119 -13.55 -14.78 -12.45
N LEU A 120 -13.96 -15.09 -13.68
CA LEU A 120 -13.21 -15.96 -14.58
C LEU A 120 -11.82 -15.40 -14.89
N ALA A 121 -11.72 -14.11 -15.25
CA ALA A 121 -10.44 -13.44 -15.50
C ALA A 121 -9.54 -13.46 -14.26
N LYS A 122 -10.10 -13.23 -13.06
CA LYS A 122 -9.37 -13.33 -11.79
C LYS A 122 -8.75 -14.70 -11.54
N ILE A 123 -9.36 -15.78 -12.05
CA ILE A 123 -8.85 -17.15 -11.92
C ILE A 123 -7.86 -17.49 -13.03
N LEU A 124 -8.21 -17.15 -14.28
CA LEU A 124 -7.50 -17.60 -15.49
C LEU A 124 -6.30 -16.71 -15.84
N VAL A 125 -6.42 -15.40 -15.62
CA VAL A 125 -5.35 -14.42 -15.90
C VAL A 125 -5.08 -13.54 -14.67
N PRO A 126 -4.69 -14.13 -13.53
CA PRO A 126 -4.50 -13.40 -12.28
C PRO A 126 -3.38 -12.35 -12.33
N GLN A 127 -2.53 -12.39 -13.36
CA GLN A 127 -1.42 -11.47 -13.59
C GLN A 127 -1.83 -10.16 -14.31
N ALA A 128 -3.06 -10.07 -14.84
CA ALA A 128 -3.53 -8.87 -15.53
C ALA A 128 -3.41 -7.62 -14.63
N GLN A 129 -3.13 -6.45 -15.21
CA GLN A 129 -2.93 -5.20 -14.44
C GLN A 129 -4.19 -4.70 -13.72
N GLY A 130 -5.36 -5.09 -14.22
CA GLY A 130 -6.68 -4.91 -13.62
C GLY A 130 -7.69 -5.84 -14.27
N PHE A 131 -8.92 -5.84 -13.75
CA PHE A 131 -10.00 -6.74 -14.19
C PHE A 131 -11.23 -6.00 -14.71
N ASN A 132 -11.10 -4.72 -15.07
CA ASN A 132 -12.13 -4.02 -15.85
C ASN A 132 -11.92 -4.31 -17.35
N LEU A 133 -12.89 -3.94 -18.20
CA LEU A 133 -12.79 -4.19 -19.64
C LEU A 133 -11.57 -3.53 -20.27
N ASN A 134 -11.22 -2.31 -19.88
CA ASN A 134 -10.06 -1.59 -20.45
C ASN A 134 -8.74 -2.33 -20.16
N ASP A 135 -8.48 -2.67 -18.89
CA ASP A 135 -7.26 -3.32 -18.44
C ASP A 135 -7.11 -4.73 -19.02
N LEU A 136 -8.23 -5.47 -19.15
CA LEU A 136 -8.23 -6.80 -19.78
C LEU A 136 -8.13 -6.74 -21.30
N SER A 137 -8.70 -5.70 -21.92
CA SER A 137 -8.54 -5.47 -23.36
C SER A 137 -7.09 -5.18 -23.69
N GLU A 138 -6.41 -4.35 -22.89
CA GLU A 138 -4.97 -4.14 -23.04
C GLU A 138 -4.16 -5.43 -22.78
N TYR A 139 -4.56 -6.25 -21.79
CA TYR A 139 -3.88 -7.51 -21.50
C TYR A 139 -3.95 -8.53 -22.65
N PHE A 140 -5.08 -8.59 -23.37
CA PHE A 140 -5.31 -9.51 -24.49
C PHE A 140 -5.09 -8.85 -25.86
N ASP A 141 -4.55 -7.63 -25.92
CA ASP A 141 -4.37 -6.84 -27.15
C ASP A 141 -5.68 -6.67 -27.98
N LEU A 142 -6.81 -6.50 -27.30
CA LEU A 142 -8.12 -6.28 -27.92
C LEU A 142 -8.28 -4.82 -28.37
N PRO A 143 -8.89 -4.57 -29.54
CA PRO A 143 -9.11 -3.21 -30.04
C PRO A 143 -10.18 -2.50 -29.20
N PHE A 144 -9.73 -1.69 -28.24
CA PHE A 144 -10.58 -0.87 -27.38
C PHE A 144 -10.69 0.55 -27.94
N ALA A 145 -11.90 0.98 -28.32
CA ALA A 145 -12.21 2.37 -28.68
C ALA A 145 -13.24 2.90 -27.69
N ASN A 146 -12.96 4.06 -27.06
CA ASN A 146 -13.75 4.76 -26.02
C ASN A 146 -15.06 4.05 -25.59
N ALA A 147 -14.98 3.33 -24.46
CA ALA A 147 -16.09 2.61 -23.82
C ALA A 147 -17.09 3.54 -23.11
N HIS A 148 -18.14 2.92 -22.55
CA HIS A 148 -19.40 3.49 -22.03
C HIS A 148 -20.56 3.57 -23.04
N ASP A 149 -20.56 2.64 -24.00
CA ASP A 149 -21.73 2.25 -24.79
C ASP A 149 -22.00 0.77 -24.53
N ALA A 150 -23.19 0.43 -24.04
CA ALA A 150 -23.49 -0.93 -23.60
C ALA A 150 -23.28 -2.00 -24.70
N LEU A 151 -23.51 -1.65 -25.97
CA LEU A 151 -23.29 -2.59 -27.07
C LEU A 151 -21.80 -2.85 -27.32
N ALA A 152 -21.00 -1.79 -27.35
CA ALA A 152 -19.55 -1.90 -27.51
C ALA A 152 -18.94 -2.72 -26.37
N ASP A 153 -19.38 -2.50 -25.14
CA ASP A 153 -18.90 -3.24 -23.96
C ASP A 153 -19.35 -4.72 -23.97
N ALA A 154 -20.56 -5.03 -24.45
CA ALA A 154 -20.99 -6.41 -24.68
C ALA A 154 -20.21 -7.11 -25.81
N GLN A 155 -19.85 -6.39 -26.88
CA GLN A 155 -19.00 -6.91 -27.97
C GLN A 155 -17.56 -7.18 -27.50
N LEU A 156 -16.99 -6.28 -26.69
CA LEU A 156 -15.68 -6.48 -26.08
C LEU A 156 -15.70 -7.65 -25.09
N THR A 157 -16.76 -7.75 -24.27
CA THR A 157 -16.96 -8.88 -23.35
C THR A 157 -17.08 -10.21 -24.10
N THR A 158 -17.67 -10.20 -25.30
CA THR A 158 -17.73 -11.37 -26.19
C THR A 158 -16.33 -11.84 -26.61
N GLN A 159 -15.47 -10.92 -27.03
CA GLN A 159 -14.08 -11.23 -27.36
C GLN A 159 -13.31 -11.69 -26.12
N LEU A 160 -13.47 -11.02 -24.98
CA LEU A 160 -12.87 -11.41 -23.71
C LEU A 160 -13.26 -12.84 -23.32
N LEU A 161 -14.54 -13.20 -23.41
CA LEU A 161 -15.04 -14.54 -23.10
C LEU A 161 -14.39 -15.61 -23.97
N HIS A 162 -14.19 -15.31 -25.26
CA HIS A 162 -13.46 -16.19 -26.18
C HIS A 162 -12.02 -16.41 -25.72
N HIS A 163 -11.30 -15.35 -25.35
CA HIS A 163 -9.92 -15.46 -24.84
C HIS A 163 -9.86 -16.25 -23.52
N LEU A 164 -10.79 -16.02 -22.59
CA LEU A 164 -10.86 -16.81 -21.36
C LEU A 164 -11.12 -18.30 -21.63
N ALA A 165 -11.94 -18.62 -22.64
CA ALA A 165 -12.14 -20.01 -23.06
C ALA A 165 -10.88 -20.63 -23.68
N LEU A 166 -10.08 -19.85 -24.42
CA LEU A 166 -8.76 -20.29 -24.89
C LEU A 166 -7.80 -20.56 -23.73
N GLU A 167 -7.77 -19.69 -22.71
CA GLU A 167 -6.96 -19.89 -21.50
C GLU A 167 -7.29 -21.22 -20.80
N VAL A 168 -8.59 -21.57 -20.67
CA VAL A 168 -9.00 -22.87 -20.14
C VAL A 168 -8.42 -24.04 -20.95
N LYS A 169 -8.40 -23.94 -22.28
CA LYS A 169 -7.86 -25.00 -23.15
C LYS A 169 -6.35 -25.16 -23.04
N MET A 170 -5.64 -24.14 -22.55
CA MET A 170 -4.20 -24.20 -22.30
C MET A 170 -3.87 -24.85 -20.95
N LEU A 171 -4.85 -25.00 -20.04
CA LEU A 171 -4.66 -25.67 -18.77
C LEU A 171 -4.53 -27.19 -18.96
N ASP A 172 -3.61 -27.80 -18.23
CA ASP A 172 -3.54 -29.26 -18.14
C ASP A 172 -4.68 -29.82 -17.27
N ASN A 173 -5.06 -31.08 -17.51
CA ASN A 173 -6.16 -31.73 -16.81
C ASN A 173 -5.98 -31.76 -15.29
N VAL A 174 -4.75 -31.89 -14.78
CA VAL A 174 -4.48 -31.94 -13.34
C VAL A 174 -4.77 -30.57 -12.73
N THR A 175 -4.35 -29.50 -13.38
CA THR A 175 -4.65 -28.13 -12.95
C THR A 175 -6.15 -27.85 -12.98
N LEU A 176 -6.84 -28.27 -14.05
CA LEU A 176 -8.29 -28.10 -14.18
C LEU A 176 -9.05 -28.85 -13.06
N GLU A 177 -8.72 -30.10 -12.79
CA GLU A 177 -9.31 -30.92 -11.71
C GLU A 177 -9.11 -30.30 -10.32
N ARG A 178 -7.99 -29.59 -10.11
CA ARG A 178 -7.69 -28.93 -8.84
C ARG A 178 -8.44 -27.61 -8.66
N ILE A 179 -8.69 -26.89 -9.75
CA ILE A 179 -9.40 -25.59 -9.71
C ILE A 179 -10.90 -25.80 -9.61
N LEU A 180 -11.45 -26.79 -10.32
CA LEU A 180 -12.89 -26.98 -10.51
C LEU A 180 -13.72 -26.97 -9.20
N PRO A 181 -13.32 -27.66 -8.11
CA PRO A 181 -14.11 -27.67 -6.87
C PRO A 181 -14.30 -26.28 -6.25
N PHE A 182 -13.32 -25.38 -6.42
CA PHE A 182 -13.40 -24.01 -5.90
C PHE A 182 -14.29 -23.13 -6.77
N VAL A 183 -14.30 -23.38 -8.09
CA VAL A 183 -15.13 -22.64 -9.05
C VAL A 183 -16.59 -23.10 -8.96
N GLU A 184 -16.86 -24.38 -8.75
CA GLU A 184 -18.21 -24.91 -8.51
C GLU A 184 -18.86 -24.40 -7.22
N ALA A 185 -18.05 -23.95 -6.25
CA ALA A 185 -18.53 -23.37 -5.01
C ALA A 185 -18.79 -21.84 -5.10
N LEU A 186 -18.49 -21.20 -6.24
CA LEU A 186 -18.85 -19.81 -6.48
C LEU A 186 -20.38 -19.67 -6.59
N PRO A 187 -20.94 -18.46 -6.37
CA PRO A 187 -22.39 -18.29 -6.30
C PRO A 187 -23.14 -18.48 -7.64
N ASN A 188 -22.44 -18.50 -8.78
CA ASN A 188 -23.05 -18.68 -10.10
C ASN A 188 -22.43 -19.87 -10.85
N ASP A 189 -22.65 -19.94 -12.16
CA ASP A 189 -22.27 -21.06 -13.02
C ASP A 189 -20.90 -20.87 -13.69
N GLU A 190 -19.94 -20.21 -13.04
CA GLU A 190 -18.61 -19.96 -13.61
C GLU A 190 -17.89 -21.27 -14.02
N ALA A 191 -18.20 -22.40 -13.36
CA ALA A 191 -17.66 -23.71 -13.68
C ALA A 191 -18.06 -24.23 -15.08
N GLU A 192 -19.12 -23.68 -15.69
CA GLU A 192 -19.59 -24.11 -17.02
C GLU A 192 -18.54 -23.84 -18.10
N LEU A 193 -17.86 -22.69 -18.04
CA LEU A 193 -16.78 -22.36 -18.97
C LEU A 193 -15.58 -23.30 -18.81
N LEU A 194 -15.26 -23.71 -17.58
CA LEU A 194 -14.16 -24.64 -17.30
C LEU A 194 -14.48 -26.07 -17.79
N LYS A 195 -15.74 -26.51 -17.66
CA LYS A 195 -16.18 -27.84 -18.09
C LYS A 195 -16.36 -27.96 -19.59
N HIS A 196 -16.80 -26.87 -20.23
CA HIS A 196 -17.21 -26.87 -21.63
C HIS A 196 -16.65 -25.65 -22.40
N PRO A 197 -15.32 -25.44 -22.43
CA PRO A 197 -14.73 -24.23 -23.03
C PRO A 197 -15.04 -24.10 -24.53
N ASP A 198 -15.22 -25.21 -25.25
CA ASP A 198 -15.54 -25.21 -26.68
C ASP A 198 -16.89 -24.54 -27.01
N HIS A 199 -17.84 -24.48 -26.06
CA HIS A 199 -19.11 -23.77 -26.25
C HIS A 199 -18.93 -22.24 -26.31
N TYR A 200 -17.81 -21.72 -25.81
CA TYR A 200 -17.53 -20.30 -25.66
C TYR A 200 -16.50 -19.78 -26.68
N LEU A 201 -16.09 -20.62 -27.65
CA LEU A 201 -15.17 -20.23 -28.71
C LEU A 201 -15.93 -19.65 -29.92
N LEU A 202 -15.45 -18.52 -30.42
CA LEU A 202 -15.92 -17.92 -31.67
C LEU A 202 -15.31 -18.65 -32.88
N LYS A 203 -16.06 -18.74 -33.99
CA LYS A 203 -15.55 -19.20 -35.29
C LYS A 203 -14.86 -18.06 -36.05
N GLU A 204 -13.82 -18.40 -36.83
CA GLU A 204 -12.81 -17.50 -37.41
C GLU A 204 -13.32 -16.29 -38.24
N GLU A 205 -14.59 -16.23 -38.66
CA GLU A 205 -15.11 -15.12 -39.49
C GLU A 205 -15.38 -13.80 -38.72
N VAL A 206 -15.17 -13.76 -37.40
CA VAL A 206 -15.62 -12.65 -36.53
C VAL A 206 -14.47 -11.74 -36.02
N VAL A 207 -13.21 -11.99 -36.39
CA VAL A 207 -12.10 -11.15 -35.94
C VAL A 207 -12.09 -9.79 -36.66
N VAL A 208 -12.55 -8.75 -35.96
CA VAL A 208 -12.52 -7.36 -36.40
C VAL A 208 -11.07 -6.95 -36.69
N LYS A 209 -10.84 -6.40 -37.89
CA LYS A 209 -9.53 -5.90 -38.34
C LYS A 209 -9.01 -4.81 -37.39
N ALA A 210 -7.94 -5.12 -36.67
CA ALA A 210 -7.17 -4.15 -35.90
C ALA A 210 -6.66 -3.03 -36.81
N GLN A 211 -6.95 -1.77 -36.45
CA GLN A 211 -6.21 -0.63 -36.98
C GLN A 211 -4.93 -0.48 -36.15
N GLU A 212 -3.79 -0.54 -36.83
CA GLU A 212 -2.46 -0.37 -36.23
C GLU A 212 -2.34 1.02 -35.59
N LYS A 213 -2.27 1.05 -34.25
CA LYS A 213 -1.83 2.23 -33.50
C LYS A 213 -0.31 2.26 -33.53
N ILE A 214 0.26 3.16 -34.32
CA ILE A 214 1.68 3.48 -34.31
C ILE A 214 1.99 4.15 -32.97
N VAL A 215 2.57 3.39 -32.04
CA VAL A 215 3.19 3.93 -30.83
C VAL A 215 4.58 4.43 -31.22
N ASN A 216 4.72 5.75 -31.40
CA ASN A 216 6.02 6.39 -31.39
C ASN A 216 6.55 6.35 -29.96
N VAL A 217 7.39 5.36 -29.67
CA VAL A 217 8.28 5.42 -28.51
C VAL A 217 9.32 6.49 -28.82
N SER A 218 9.19 7.65 -28.20
CA SER A 218 10.21 8.67 -28.20
C SER A 218 11.44 8.13 -27.47
N GLU A 219 12.43 7.66 -28.22
CA GLU A 219 13.82 7.59 -27.78
C GLU A 219 14.26 9.02 -27.42
N GLY A 220 14.24 9.36 -26.13
CA GLY A 220 14.39 10.75 -25.76
C GLY A 220 14.69 11.05 -24.31
N VAL A 221 15.39 10.20 -23.55
CA VAL A 221 15.86 10.59 -22.21
C VAL A 221 17.25 10.04 -21.85
N ILE A 222 18.28 10.34 -22.65
CA ILE A 222 19.66 10.38 -22.15
C ILE A 222 20.46 11.51 -22.81
N LYS A 223 19.94 12.75 -22.79
CA LYS A 223 20.77 13.94 -23.10
C LYS A 223 20.38 15.14 -22.24
N GLN A 224 20.62 15.02 -20.93
CA GLN A 224 20.85 16.08 -19.92
C GLN A 224 21.29 15.33 -18.63
N SER A 225 22.37 15.61 -17.89
CA SER A 225 23.34 16.71 -17.87
C SER A 225 24.74 16.14 -17.52
N ASN A 226 25.81 16.71 -18.09
CA ASN A 226 27.22 16.43 -17.72
C ASN A 226 27.45 16.57 -16.19
N LYS A 227 26.61 17.38 -15.52
CA LYS A 227 26.68 17.69 -14.09
C LYS A 227 26.37 16.51 -13.18
N HIS A 228 25.32 15.73 -13.47
CA HIS A 228 25.00 14.54 -12.66
C HIS A 228 26.11 13.49 -12.78
N GLN A 229 26.71 13.35 -13.97
CA GLN A 229 27.86 12.47 -14.20
C GLN A 229 29.08 12.93 -13.40
N GLN A 230 29.40 14.23 -13.44
CA GLN A 230 30.52 14.80 -12.67
C GLN A 230 30.35 14.60 -11.15
N LEU A 231 29.13 14.78 -10.63
CA LEU A 231 28.85 14.51 -9.22
C LEU A 231 29.03 13.03 -8.88
N ALA A 232 28.51 12.12 -9.72
CA ALA A 232 28.69 10.69 -9.53
C ALA A 232 30.18 10.29 -9.52
N GLN A 233 30.98 10.80 -10.47
CA GLN A 233 32.42 10.58 -10.52
C GLN A 233 33.13 11.09 -9.26
N LEU A 234 32.79 12.30 -8.81
CA LEU A 234 33.35 12.87 -7.58
C LEU A 234 33.04 12.01 -6.33
N ILE A 235 31.81 11.48 -6.24
CA ILE A 235 31.43 10.57 -5.16
C ILE A 235 32.25 9.28 -5.23
N ILE A 236 32.45 8.71 -6.42
CA ILE A 236 33.26 7.49 -6.61
C ILE A 236 34.73 7.72 -6.26
N GLU A 237 35.33 8.83 -6.70
CA GLU A 237 36.68 9.21 -6.33
C GLU A 237 36.84 9.30 -4.80
N LYS A 238 35.85 9.87 -4.12
CA LYS A 238 35.85 9.96 -2.66
C LYS A 238 35.62 8.60 -1.99
N ALA A 239 34.75 7.76 -2.54
CA ALA A 239 34.49 6.41 -2.04
C ALA A 239 35.75 5.54 -2.11
N HIS A 240 36.55 5.65 -3.16
CA HIS A 240 37.84 4.93 -3.26
C HIS A 240 38.87 5.37 -2.20
N GLN A 241 38.74 6.57 -1.65
CA GLN A 241 39.61 7.06 -0.56
C GLN A 241 39.11 6.67 0.82
N GLU A 242 37.80 6.59 0.99
CA GLU A 242 37.15 6.42 2.28
C GLU A 242 36.15 5.26 2.22
N LYS A 243 36.45 4.17 2.93
CA LYS A 243 35.62 2.96 2.96
C LYS A 243 34.17 3.21 3.37
N LEU A 244 33.96 4.10 4.34
CA LEU A 244 32.67 4.40 4.95
C LEU A 244 32.32 5.85 4.69
N LEU A 245 31.40 6.10 3.76
CA LEU A 245 31.10 7.44 3.26
C LEU A 245 29.64 7.80 3.50
N VAL A 246 29.39 8.97 4.08
CA VAL A 246 28.09 9.64 4.07
C VAL A 246 28.16 10.80 3.09
N VAL A 247 27.29 10.79 2.08
CA VAL A 247 27.21 11.82 1.04
C VAL A 247 25.97 12.66 1.28
N GLU A 248 26.12 13.98 1.21
CA GLU A 248 25.02 14.92 1.45
C GLU A 248 25.12 16.12 0.50
N ASP A 249 23.95 16.67 0.16
CA ASP A 249 23.80 17.99 -0.44
C ASP A 249 23.01 18.87 0.55
N ILE A 250 23.52 20.09 0.81
CA ILE A 250 22.92 21.04 1.77
C ILE A 250 21.63 21.66 1.22
N VAL A 251 21.54 21.80 -0.10
CA VAL A 251 20.43 22.54 -0.73
C VAL A 251 19.19 21.66 -0.80
N ALA A 252 19.32 20.46 -1.34
CA ALA A 252 18.22 19.55 -1.61
C ALA A 252 18.65 18.08 -1.43
N PRO A 253 17.70 17.16 -1.20
CA PRO A 253 17.97 15.73 -1.28
C PRO A 253 18.61 15.36 -2.61
N ILE A 254 19.56 14.43 -2.57
CA ILE A 254 20.32 14.02 -3.77
C ILE A 254 19.37 13.49 -4.84
N ASN A 255 19.49 14.08 -6.04
CA ASN A 255 18.67 13.70 -7.18
C ASN A 255 18.86 12.20 -7.49
N PRO A 256 17.80 11.40 -7.63
CA PRO A 256 17.90 9.98 -7.96
C PRO A 256 18.73 9.69 -9.23
N THR A 257 18.80 10.63 -10.16
CA THR A 257 19.63 10.54 -11.37
C THR A 257 21.13 10.51 -11.05
N VAL A 258 21.60 11.21 -10.02
CA VAL A 258 22.99 11.13 -9.56
C VAL A 258 23.30 9.72 -9.04
N ILE A 259 22.37 9.13 -8.28
CA ILE A 259 22.50 7.73 -7.81
C ILE A 259 22.49 6.77 -9.01
N LYS A 260 21.62 6.97 -10.01
CA LYS A 260 21.62 6.17 -11.25
C LYS A 260 22.99 6.21 -11.96
N ARG A 261 23.59 7.40 -12.10
CA ARG A 261 24.93 7.57 -12.70
C ARG A 261 26.05 6.97 -11.85
N LEU A 262 25.92 7.01 -10.52
CA LEU A 262 26.84 6.34 -9.61
C LEU A 262 26.81 4.82 -9.81
N LEU A 263 25.61 4.24 -9.90
CA LEU A 263 25.46 2.80 -10.11
C LEU A 263 26.01 2.36 -11.47
N GLU A 264 25.81 3.17 -12.52
CA GLU A 264 26.43 2.98 -13.85
C GLU A 264 27.96 2.89 -13.73
N GLU A 265 28.60 3.85 -13.07
CA GLU A 265 30.06 3.87 -12.89
C GLU A 265 30.57 2.66 -12.06
N ILE A 266 29.82 2.21 -11.05
CA ILE A 266 30.15 1.01 -10.26
C ILE A 266 30.07 -0.26 -11.13
N ILE A 267 29.04 -0.35 -11.99
CA ILE A 267 28.87 -1.48 -12.93
C ILE A 267 30.02 -1.50 -13.94
N ASP A 268 30.38 -0.34 -14.50
CA ASP A 268 31.46 -0.20 -15.49
C ASP A 268 32.84 -0.56 -14.90
N GLN A 269 33.05 -0.33 -13.60
CA GLN A 269 34.24 -0.77 -12.87
C GLN A 269 34.23 -2.26 -12.51
N GLY A 270 33.19 -3.01 -12.89
CA GLY A 270 33.03 -4.44 -12.62
C GLY A 270 32.79 -4.77 -11.15
N GLN A 271 32.36 -3.80 -10.34
CA GLN A 271 32.15 -3.99 -8.91
C GLN A 271 30.78 -4.61 -8.64
N ALA A 272 30.73 -5.58 -7.73
CA ALA A 272 29.49 -6.13 -7.22
C ALA A 272 28.93 -5.27 -6.08
N PHE A 273 27.62 -5.04 -6.05
CA PHE A 273 27.00 -4.17 -5.05
C PHE A 273 25.63 -4.64 -4.57
N CYS A 274 25.30 -4.20 -3.35
CA CYS A 274 23.99 -4.24 -2.74
C CYS A 274 23.40 -2.82 -2.78
N PHE A 275 22.21 -2.66 -3.34
CA PHE A 275 21.49 -1.39 -3.34
C PHE A 275 20.23 -1.49 -2.50
N ALA A 276 20.19 -0.70 -1.43
CA ALA A 276 19.12 -0.69 -0.45
C ALA A 276 18.25 0.57 -0.62
N THR A 277 16.95 0.37 -0.86
CA THR A 277 15.96 1.45 -1.08
C THR A 277 14.74 1.35 -0.17
N ARG A 278 13.87 2.38 -0.18
CA ARG A 278 12.78 2.56 0.79
C ARG A 278 11.70 1.47 0.79
N GLN A 279 11.29 0.96 -0.37
CA GLN A 279 10.14 0.04 -0.48
C GLN A 279 10.32 -1.05 -1.54
N SER A 280 9.60 -2.16 -1.38
CA SER A 280 9.63 -3.31 -2.29
C SER A 280 9.08 -3.02 -3.69
N SER A 281 8.18 -2.05 -3.84
CA SER A 281 7.66 -1.59 -5.15
C SER A 281 8.79 -1.00 -6.00
N ASN A 282 9.58 -0.12 -5.41
CA ASN A 282 10.69 0.57 -6.07
C ASN A 282 11.78 -0.40 -6.56
N LEU A 283 11.91 -1.57 -5.92
CA LEU A 283 12.90 -2.57 -6.33
C LEU A 283 12.68 -3.07 -7.76
N ASN A 284 11.42 -3.17 -8.19
CA ASN A 284 11.11 -3.58 -9.55
C ASN A 284 11.46 -2.46 -10.55
N ASP A 285 11.20 -1.21 -10.21
CA ASP A 285 11.54 -0.06 -11.07
C ASP A 285 13.07 0.07 -11.23
N TRP A 286 13.82 -0.09 -10.14
CA TRP A 286 15.28 -0.12 -10.17
C TRP A 286 15.82 -1.32 -10.95
N ARG A 287 15.19 -2.50 -10.81
CA ARG A 287 15.53 -3.68 -11.60
C ARG A 287 15.33 -3.41 -13.09
N SER A 288 14.17 -2.90 -13.48
CA SER A 288 13.83 -2.60 -14.88
C SER A 288 14.79 -1.55 -15.44
N PHE A 289 15.07 -0.48 -14.69
CA PHE A 289 16.08 0.51 -15.05
C PHE A 289 17.44 -0.15 -15.30
N ILE A 290 17.96 -0.94 -14.36
CA ILE A 290 19.29 -1.53 -14.51
C ILE A 290 19.35 -2.49 -15.71
N LEU A 291 18.36 -3.37 -15.87
CA LEU A 291 18.35 -4.37 -16.94
C LEU A 291 18.10 -3.76 -18.34
N ASN A 292 17.40 -2.63 -18.42
CA ASN A 292 17.14 -1.95 -19.69
C ASN A 292 18.35 -1.17 -20.21
N TYR A 293 19.21 -0.66 -19.31
CA TYR A 293 20.31 0.23 -19.68
C TYR A 293 21.70 -0.40 -19.54
N PHE A 294 21.87 -1.47 -18.75
CA PHE A 294 23.18 -2.04 -18.45
C PHE A 294 23.24 -3.55 -18.68
N SER A 295 24.39 -4.02 -19.16
CA SER A 295 24.69 -5.45 -19.26
C SER A 295 25.18 -5.97 -17.91
N VAL A 296 24.32 -6.69 -17.20
CA VAL A 296 24.62 -7.26 -15.87
C VAL A 296 24.58 -8.78 -15.96
N GLU A 297 25.61 -9.46 -15.45
CA GLU A 297 25.68 -10.93 -15.50
C GLU A 297 24.53 -11.55 -14.70
N LYS A 298 24.32 -11.05 -13.47
CA LYS A 298 23.25 -11.53 -12.60
C LYS A 298 22.79 -10.46 -11.61
N LEU A 299 21.50 -10.14 -11.67
CA LEU A 299 20.79 -9.26 -10.73
C LEU A 299 19.73 -10.05 -9.99
N VAL A 300 19.69 -9.92 -8.66
CA VAL A 300 18.66 -10.53 -7.80
C VAL A 300 17.98 -9.46 -6.96
N VAL A 301 16.64 -9.49 -6.95
CA VAL A 301 15.85 -8.72 -5.98
C VAL A 301 15.60 -9.61 -4.77
N LEU A 302 16.15 -9.20 -3.63
CA LEU A 302 16.13 -9.93 -2.38
C LEU A 302 14.94 -9.45 -1.53
N LYS A 303 14.00 -10.36 -1.23
CA LYS A 303 12.78 -10.05 -0.47
C LYS A 303 12.59 -11.04 0.68
N ASN A 304 11.82 -10.63 1.69
CA ASN A 304 11.44 -11.52 2.80
C ASN A 304 10.58 -12.71 2.29
N ALA A 305 10.70 -13.88 2.94
CA ALA A 305 9.96 -15.10 2.59
C ALA A 305 8.43 -14.92 2.44
N ARG A 306 7.84 -13.94 3.14
CA ARG A 306 6.41 -13.60 3.01
C ARG A 306 5.99 -13.10 1.63
N HIS A 307 6.93 -12.66 0.80
CA HIS A 307 6.67 -12.22 -0.58
C HIS A 307 6.54 -13.39 -1.54
N PHE A 308 6.87 -14.60 -1.10
CA PHE A 308 6.85 -15.79 -1.95
C PHE A 308 5.84 -16.81 -1.45
N ILE A 309 5.18 -17.50 -2.37
CA ILE A 309 4.29 -18.61 -2.02
C ILE A 309 5.07 -19.79 -1.44
N HIS A 310 4.65 -20.25 -0.27
CA HIS A 310 5.19 -21.48 0.31
C HIS A 310 4.41 -22.69 -0.23
N VAL A 311 4.85 -23.25 -1.35
CA VAL A 311 4.15 -24.34 -2.07
C VAL A 311 3.71 -25.48 -1.15
N ALA A 312 4.58 -26.01 -0.29
CA ALA A 312 4.20 -27.10 0.62
C ALA A 312 3.13 -26.70 1.67
N ALA A 313 3.08 -25.42 2.09
CA ALA A 313 2.07 -24.94 3.04
C ALA A 313 0.74 -24.73 2.32
N PHE A 314 0.80 -24.26 1.06
CA PHE A 314 -0.37 -24.16 0.21
C PHE A 314 -0.95 -25.54 -0.11
N GLU A 315 -0.11 -26.53 -0.39
CA GLU A 315 -0.54 -27.92 -0.59
C GLU A 315 -1.22 -28.51 0.66
N GLN A 316 -0.70 -28.21 1.85
CA GLN A 316 -1.34 -28.61 3.11
C GLN A 316 -2.67 -27.88 3.34
N LEU A 317 -2.75 -26.60 2.99
CA LEU A 317 -4.00 -25.84 3.03
C LEU A 317 -5.05 -26.56 2.17
N LEU A 318 -4.74 -26.83 0.90
CA LEU A 318 -5.68 -27.50 -0.02
C LEU A 318 -6.21 -28.83 0.51
N LYS A 319 -5.40 -29.62 1.22
CA LYS A 319 -5.81 -30.91 1.82
C LYS A 319 -6.74 -30.78 3.02
N THR A 320 -6.72 -29.64 3.70
CA THR A 320 -7.45 -29.43 4.97
C THR A 320 -8.55 -28.38 4.86
N TYR A 321 -8.64 -27.71 3.71
CA TYR A 321 -9.54 -26.59 3.51
C TYR A 321 -10.97 -27.10 3.29
N GLN A 322 -11.90 -26.59 4.09
CA GLN A 322 -13.34 -26.88 3.98
C GLN A 322 -13.97 -25.87 3.03
N ILE A 323 -14.23 -26.29 1.80
CA ILE A 323 -14.77 -25.43 0.74
C ILE A 323 -16.16 -24.90 1.12
N GLU A 324 -16.97 -25.68 1.84
CA GLU A 324 -18.32 -25.30 2.28
C GLU A 324 -18.37 -24.07 3.22
N HIS A 325 -17.25 -23.74 3.86
CA HIS A 325 -17.14 -22.59 4.76
C HIS A 325 -16.37 -21.41 4.14
N ALA A 326 -15.97 -21.53 2.87
CA ALA A 326 -15.21 -20.51 2.18
C ALA A 326 -16.11 -19.35 1.75
N ASN A 327 -15.62 -18.13 1.91
CA ASN A 327 -16.24 -16.99 1.24
C ASN A 327 -15.76 -16.91 -0.22
N GLN A 328 -16.50 -16.17 -1.05
CA GLN A 328 -16.20 -16.01 -2.48
C GLN A 328 -14.77 -15.52 -2.76
N GLN A 329 -14.24 -14.61 -1.94
CA GLN A 329 -12.88 -14.09 -2.13
C GLN A 329 -11.84 -15.19 -1.91
N GLU A 330 -12.03 -16.06 -0.91
CA GLU A 330 -11.11 -17.17 -0.66
C GLU A 330 -11.15 -18.21 -1.77
N LEU A 331 -12.33 -18.52 -2.31
CA LEU A 331 -12.48 -19.41 -3.47
C LEU A 331 -11.70 -18.88 -4.68
N LEU A 332 -11.88 -17.59 -5.02
CA LEU A 332 -11.15 -16.94 -6.11
C LEU A 332 -9.64 -16.96 -5.89
N VAL A 333 -9.19 -16.61 -4.67
CA VAL A 333 -7.76 -16.58 -4.32
C VAL A 333 -7.12 -17.95 -4.48
N ILE A 334 -7.78 -19.00 -4.00
CA ILE A 334 -7.24 -20.36 -4.07
C ILE A 334 -7.18 -20.85 -5.53
N ALA A 335 -8.28 -20.69 -6.29
CA ALA A 335 -8.35 -21.07 -7.70
C ALA A 335 -7.29 -20.32 -8.55
N ALA A 336 -7.22 -18.99 -8.41
CA ALA A 336 -6.22 -18.15 -9.07
C ALA A 336 -4.78 -18.57 -8.73
N THR A 337 -4.53 -18.91 -7.47
CA THR A 337 -3.20 -19.33 -7.02
C THR A 337 -2.79 -20.67 -7.63
N ILE A 338 -3.71 -21.63 -7.75
CA ILE A 338 -3.43 -22.93 -8.40
C ILE A 338 -3.02 -22.71 -9.85
N ASN A 339 -3.76 -21.90 -10.60
CA ASN A 339 -3.43 -21.58 -11.98
C ASN A 339 -2.09 -20.83 -12.09
N TRP A 340 -1.91 -19.75 -11.32
CA TRP A 340 -0.66 -18.97 -11.32
C TRP A 340 0.58 -19.81 -11.01
N LEU A 341 0.47 -20.82 -10.14
CA LEU A 341 1.58 -21.74 -9.84
C LEU A 341 2.08 -22.53 -11.06
N THR A 342 1.27 -22.67 -12.12
CA THR A 342 1.69 -23.29 -13.38
C THR A 342 2.48 -22.34 -14.28
N GLN A 343 2.31 -21.03 -14.07
CA GLN A 343 2.88 -19.96 -14.90
C GLN A 343 4.14 -19.35 -14.27
N THR A 344 4.21 -19.31 -12.93
CA THR A 344 5.28 -18.61 -12.21
C THR A 344 6.62 -19.37 -12.17
N ASN A 345 7.70 -18.63 -12.40
CA ASN A 345 9.07 -19.14 -12.22
C ASN A 345 9.71 -18.68 -10.90
N SER A 346 9.20 -17.60 -10.28
CA SER A 346 9.77 -17.02 -9.06
C SER A 346 8.93 -17.27 -7.82
N GLY A 347 7.63 -17.54 -7.98
CA GLY A 347 6.67 -17.65 -6.89
C GLY A 347 6.49 -16.36 -6.09
N ASP A 348 6.89 -15.21 -6.64
CA ASP A 348 6.75 -13.88 -6.02
C ASP A 348 5.32 -13.36 -6.22
N PHE A 349 4.62 -13.05 -5.13
CA PHE A 349 3.26 -12.51 -5.18
C PHE A 349 3.16 -11.17 -5.93
N ALA A 350 4.29 -10.47 -6.19
CA ALA A 350 4.32 -9.29 -7.03
C ALA A 350 3.97 -9.56 -8.51
N GLU A 351 4.01 -10.82 -8.97
CA GLU A 351 3.58 -11.22 -10.31
C GLU A 351 2.04 -11.24 -10.46
N ILE A 352 1.31 -11.24 -9.35
CA ILE A 352 -0.14 -11.33 -9.33
C ILE A 352 -0.73 -9.94 -9.08
N ASN A 353 -1.89 -9.67 -9.67
CA ASN A 353 -2.64 -8.46 -9.39
C ASN A 353 -2.95 -8.30 -7.89
N GLN A 354 -2.57 -7.15 -7.33
CA GLN A 354 -2.78 -6.84 -5.92
C GLN A 354 -4.26 -6.69 -5.51
N GLU A 355 -5.17 -6.41 -6.46
CA GLU A 355 -6.62 -6.34 -6.24
C GLU A 355 -7.21 -7.67 -5.75
N LEU A 356 -6.56 -8.80 -6.06
CA LEU A 356 -6.96 -10.13 -5.57
C LEU A 356 -6.68 -10.33 -4.08
N ASN A 357 -5.77 -9.54 -3.49
CA ASN A 357 -5.37 -9.65 -2.09
C ASN A 357 -4.86 -11.07 -1.70
N ILE A 358 -4.21 -11.78 -2.66
CA ILE A 358 -3.74 -13.16 -2.46
C ILE A 358 -2.76 -13.26 -1.29
N GLN A 359 -1.72 -12.41 -1.27
CA GLN A 359 -0.63 -12.52 -0.30
C GLN A 359 -1.14 -12.44 1.16
N PRO A 360 -1.93 -11.44 1.60
CA PRO A 360 -2.40 -11.40 2.99
C PRO A 360 -3.28 -12.58 3.38
N ILE A 361 -4.14 -13.05 2.46
CA ILE A 361 -5.03 -14.19 2.70
C ILE A 361 -4.23 -15.48 2.84
N LEU A 362 -3.31 -15.77 1.91
CA LEU A 362 -2.50 -16.97 1.96
C LEU A 362 -1.49 -16.94 3.11
N VAL A 363 -0.84 -15.81 3.39
CA VAL A 363 0.06 -15.70 4.55
C VAL A 363 -0.69 -15.94 5.86
N LYS A 364 -1.94 -15.48 5.96
CA LYS A 364 -2.81 -15.73 7.12
C LYS A 364 -3.20 -17.21 7.22
N ARG A 365 -3.62 -17.84 6.11
CA ARG A 365 -4.16 -19.20 6.06
C ARG A 365 -3.09 -20.30 6.10
N CYS A 366 -2.03 -20.17 5.30
CA CYS A 366 -0.93 -21.15 5.24
C CYS A 366 -0.03 -21.13 6.48
N GLY A 367 -0.04 -20.04 7.26
CA GLY A 367 0.75 -19.90 8.48
C GLY A 367 2.28 -19.92 8.25
N ARG A 368 3.05 -19.60 9.31
CA ARG A 368 4.53 -19.61 9.30
C ARG A 368 5.15 -20.99 9.62
N TYR A 369 4.36 -22.07 9.59
CA TYR A 369 4.74 -23.36 10.19
C TYR A 369 5.73 -24.20 9.39
N LEU A 370 5.93 -23.88 8.12
CA LEU A 370 6.95 -24.55 7.35
C LEU A 370 8.25 -23.76 7.44
N SER A 371 9.32 -24.49 7.76
CA SER A 371 10.65 -23.94 7.90
C SER A 371 10.99 -23.08 6.68
N LYS A 372 11.69 -21.96 6.88
CA LYS A 372 12.29 -21.22 5.76
C LYS A 372 13.12 -22.15 4.86
N LYS A 373 13.69 -23.24 5.39
CA LYS A 373 14.44 -24.26 4.65
C LYS A 373 13.60 -25.04 3.63
N THR A 374 12.30 -25.21 3.87
CA THR A 374 11.37 -25.90 2.95
C THR A 374 10.69 -24.97 1.96
N HIS A 375 10.92 -23.65 2.07
CA HIS A 375 10.34 -22.64 1.20
C HIS A 375 11.11 -22.59 -0.12
N LYS A 376 10.71 -23.39 -1.11
CA LYS A 376 11.46 -23.62 -2.36
C LYS A 376 11.83 -22.32 -3.09
N PHE A 377 10.86 -21.44 -3.34
CA PHE A 377 11.08 -20.19 -4.07
C PHE A 377 11.98 -19.22 -3.30
N TYR A 378 11.73 -19.05 -2.01
CA TYR A 378 12.58 -18.23 -1.16
C TYR A 378 14.02 -18.76 -1.10
N GLN A 379 14.21 -20.06 -0.91
CA GLN A 379 15.54 -20.68 -0.89
C GLN A 379 16.26 -20.55 -2.24
N GLN A 380 15.53 -20.67 -3.35
CA GLN A 380 16.10 -20.49 -4.68
C GLN A 380 16.57 -19.05 -4.89
N MET A 381 15.78 -18.06 -4.48
CA MET A 381 16.15 -16.64 -4.53
C MET A 381 17.40 -16.36 -3.69
N ILE A 382 17.46 -16.88 -2.45
CA ILE A 382 18.65 -16.74 -1.59
C ILE A 382 19.89 -17.38 -2.23
N LYS A 383 19.80 -18.62 -2.73
CA LYS A 383 20.91 -19.27 -3.44
C LYS A 383 21.37 -18.47 -4.65
N ASN A 384 20.42 -17.92 -5.41
CA ASN A 384 20.73 -17.10 -6.58
C ASN A 384 21.47 -15.81 -6.19
N SER A 385 21.18 -15.24 -5.02
CA SER A 385 21.78 -14.00 -4.54
C SER A 385 23.27 -14.13 -4.18
N TYR A 386 23.73 -15.30 -3.73
CA TYR A 386 25.13 -15.50 -3.34
C TYR A 386 26.11 -15.25 -4.50
N ALA A 387 25.73 -15.65 -5.71
CA ALA A 387 26.52 -15.44 -6.93
C ALA A 387 26.06 -14.22 -7.74
N ALA A 388 25.16 -13.38 -7.23
CA ALA A 388 24.67 -12.22 -7.97
C ALA A 388 25.71 -11.08 -7.93
N GLN A 389 25.96 -10.46 -9.07
CA GLN A 389 26.75 -9.23 -9.15
C GLN A 389 26.00 -8.09 -8.43
N ILE A 390 24.68 -8.00 -8.64
CA ILE A 390 23.84 -6.95 -8.08
C ILE A 390 22.75 -7.57 -7.22
N VAL A 391 22.63 -7.06 -5.98
CA VAL A 391 21.53 -7.42 -5.07
C VAL A 391 20.72 -6.16 -4.74
N LEU A 392 19.45 -6.16 -5.11
CA LEU A 392 18.52 -5.09 -4.76
C LEU A 392 17.68 -5.53 -3.56
N LEU A 393 17.53 -4.68 -2.54
CA LEU A 393 16.73 -5.00 -1.36
C LEU A 393 16.14 -3.74 -0.71
N ASP A 394 15.12 -3.90 0.12
CA ASP A 394 14.60 -2.78 0.90
C ASP A 394 15.39 -2.57 2.20
N HIS A 395 15.33 -1.35 2.75
CA HIS A 395 16.04 -0.98 3.98
C HIS A 395 15.71 -1.90 5.17
N ARG A 396 14.45 -2.31 5.30
CA ARG A 396 13.99 -3.17 6.40
C ARG A 396 14.53 -4.58 6.24
N PHE A 397 14.61 -5.09 5.01
CA PHE A 397 15.15 -6.41 4.77
C PHE A 397 16.66 -6.43 4.97
N LEU A 398 17.38 -5.36 4.63
CA LEU A 398 18.81 -5.21 4.96
C LEU A 398 19.07 -5.37 6.46
N THR A 399 18.29 -4.68 7.30
CA THR A 399 18.43 -4.73 8.76
C THR A 399 17.96 -6.08 9.34
N GLU A 400 16.88 -6.66 8.81
CA GLU A 400 16.41 -8.00 9.21
C GLU A 400 17.45 -9.09 8.87
N LEU A 401 18.13 -8.99 7.72
CA LEU A 401 19.16 -9.94 7.31
C LEU A 401 20.35 -9.95 8.27
N THR A 402 20.81 -8.77 8.66
CA THR A 402 22.01 -8.64 9.50
C THR A 402 21.71 -8.98 10.95
N ARG A 403 20.50 -8.69 11.45
CA ARG A 403 20.06 -9.06 12.81
C ARG A 403 19.70 -10.55 12.94
N TYR A 404 18.87 -11.09 12.05
CA TYR A 404 18.24 -12.40 12.22
C TYR A 404 18.73 -13.50 11.26
N HIS A 405 19.47 -13.15 10.19
CA HIS A 405 19.88 -14.10 9.14
C HIS A 405 21.38 -14.03 8.86
N ARG A 406 22.20 -14.20 9.90
CA ARG A 406 23.67 -14.18 9.80
C ARG A 406 24.21 -15.18 8.77
N ASP A 407 23.63 -16.36 8.70
CA ASP A 407 23.99 -17.40 7.73
C ASP A 407 23.87 -16.95 6.26
N ILE A 408 23.04 -15.94 5.99
CA ILE A 408 22.81 -15.39 4.65
C ILE A 408 23.67 -14.13 4.45
N SER A 409 23.73 -13.26 5.46
CA SER A 409 24.35 -11.94 5.33
C SER A 409 25.85 -11.99 5.09
N ASP A 410 26.53 -13.01 5.58
CA ASP A 410 27.98 -13.20 5.41
C ASP A 410 28.41 -13.23 3.93
N SER A 411 27.57 -13.75 3.06
CA SER A 411 27.82 -13.81 1.61
C SER A 411 27.77 -12.46 0.90
N PHE A 412 27.25 -11.40 1.55
CA PHE A 412 27.04 -10.09 0.95
C PHE A 412 28.16 -9.09 1.23
N PHE A 413 28.98 -9.32 2.25
CA PHE A 413 29.95 -8.34 2.73
C PHE A 413 31.11 -8.05 1.76
N GLU A 414 31.39 -8.93 0.80
CA GLU A 414 32.39 -8.67 -0.26
C GLU A 414 31.93 -7.60 -1.28
N ARG A 415 30.66 -7.17 -1.22
CA ARG A 415 30.07 -6.18 -2.13
C ARG A 415 30.16 -4.76 -1.58
N TRP A 416 30.02 -3.78 -2.47
CA TRP A 416 29.71 -2.40 -2.08
C TRP A 416 28.27 -2.34 -1.54
N LEU A 417 27.99 -1.50 -0.55
CA LEU A 417 26.65 -1.22 -0.06
C LEU A 417 26.29 0.24 -0.35
N ILE A 418 25.18 0.45 -1.03
CA ILE A 418 24.63 1.76 -1.33
C ILE A 418 23.25 1.87 -0.69
N VAL A 419 23.07 2.89 0.16
CA VAL A 419 21.79 3.21 0.80
C VAL A 419 21.32 4.56 0.28
N ASP A 420 20.19 4.58 -0.42
CA ASP A 420 19.66 5.77 -1.11
C ASP A 420 19.12 6.87 -0.17
N ASN A 421 18.76 6.52 1.06
CA ASN A 421 18.19 7.46 2.01
C ASN A 421 18.45 7.05 3.47
N LEU A 422 19.41 7.74 4.08
CA LEU A 422 19.86 7.47 5.44
C LEU A 422 18.75 7.63 6.48
N SER A 423 17.93 8.68 6.38
CA SER A 423 16.82 8.94 7.33
C SER A 423 15.83 7.76 7.39
N MET A 424 15.50 7.17 6.24
CA MET A 424 14.54 6.08 6.14
C MET A 424 15.14 4.72 6.50
N TYR A 425 16.39 4.50 6.13
CA TYR A 425 17.16 3.38 6.64
C TYR A 425 17.20 3.40 8.17
N THR A 426 17.37 4.57 8.77
CA THR A 426 17.43 4.70 10.22
C THR A 426 16.08 4.39 10.89
N LYS A 427 14.97 4.78 10.25
CA LYS A 427 13.63 4.34 10.65
C LYS A 427 13.47 2.82 10.57
N ALA A 428 14.01 2.19 9.52
CA ALA A 428 13.98 0.73 9.36
C ALA A 428 14.82 0.01 10.43
N VAL A 429 15.97 0.58 10.82
CA VAL A 429 16.78 0.09 11.96
C VAL A 429 15.96 0.14 13.25
N ARG A 430 15.33 1.27 13.60
CA ARG A 430 14.48 1.37 14.82
C ARG A 430 13.38 0.32 14.85
N GLN A 431 12.68 0.14 13.73
CA GLN A 431 11.62 -0.85 13.61
C GLN A 431 12.12 -2.30 13.73
N THR A 432 13.34 -2.58 13.26
CA THR A 432 13.95 -3.90 13.37
C THR A 432 14.45 -4.18 14.79
N TYR A 433 14.83 -3.11 15.50
CA TYR A 433 15.40 -3.20 16.84
C TYR A 433 14.43 -2.94 17.98
N GLN A 434 13.16 -2.67 17.69
CA GLN A 434 12.13 -2.54 18.71
C GLN A 434 11.75 -3.90 19.31
N ASP A 435 11.46 -3.90 20.61
CA ASP A 435 10.86 -5.04 21.30
C ASP A 435 9.38 -4.75 21.55
N GLU A 436 8.50 -5.70 21.22
CA GLU A 436 7.04 -5.51 21.29
C GLU A 436 6.42 -6.60 22.18
N LEU A 437 5.76 -6.18 23.25
CA LEU A 437 4.86 -7.02 24.04
C LEU A 437 3.41 -6.73 23.67
N ALA A 438 2.80 -7.59 22.86
CA ALA A 438 1.38 -7.53 22.53
C ALA A 438 0.54 -8.03 23.72
N VAL A 439 0.34 -7.16 24.72
CA VAL A 439 -0.27 -7.50 26.02
C VAL A 439 -1.65 -8.15 25.86
N SER A 440 -2.55 -7.55 25.08
CA SER A 440 -3.91 -8.10 24.89
C SER A 440 -3.91 -9.45 24.14
N GLU A 441 -2.98 -9.64 23.21
CA GLU A 441 -2.85 -10.91 22.47
C GLU A 441 -2.38 -12.02 23.41
N TRP A 442 -1.36 -11.75 24.22
CA TRP A 442 -0.86 -12.70 25.20
C TRP A 442 -1.88 -13.02 26.27
N PHE A 443 -2.59 -12.01 26.80
CA PHE A 443 -3.71 -12.22 27.71
C PHE A 443 -4.75 -13.20 27.13
N THR A 444 -5.15 -12.98 25.88
CA THR A 444 -6.13 -13.83 25.20
C THR A 444 -5.60 -15.25 25.02
N LYS A 445 -4.34 -15.40 24.56
CA LYS A 445 -3.70 -16.70 24.35
C LYS A 445 -3.53 -17.51 25.62
N THR A 446 -3.14 -16.88 26.73
CA THR A 446 -2.89 -17.58 27.99
C THR A 446 -4.20 -17.97 28.65
N ARG A 447 -5.23 -17.10 28.55
CA ARG A 447 -6.60 -17.41 29.01
C ARG A 447 -7.18 -18.60 28.25
N LEU A 448 -7.23 -18.53 26.92
CA LEU A 448 -7.78 -19.60 26.08
C LEU A 448 -7.07 -20.94 26.35
N LEU A 449 -5.73 -20.92 26.48
CA LEU A 449 -5.00 -22.14 26.78
C LEU A 449 -5.34 -22.69 28.17
N ALA A 450 -5.40 -21.83 29.19
CA ALA A 450 -5.77 -22.24 30.54
C ALA A 450 -7.18 -22.83 30.60
N ASP A 451 -8.14 -22.21 29.91
CA ASP A 451 -9.52 -22.70 29.81
C ASP A 451 -9.53 -24.10 29.17
N HIS A 452 -8.92 -24.27 27.99
CA HIS A 452 -8.86 -25.56 27.30
C HIS A 452 -8.19 -26.67 28.10
N LEU A 453 -7.10 -26.36 28.81
CA LEU A 453 -6.41 -27.34 29.65
C LEU A 453 -7.24 -27.71 30.90
N SER A 454 -8.06 -26.80 31.41
CA SER A 454 -8.89 -27.04 32.60
C SER A 454 -10.09 -27.96 32.32
N TYR A 455 -10.57 -28.02 31.09
CA TYR A 455 -11.71 -28.86 30.69
C TYR A 455 -11.35 -30.30 30.28
N ARG A 456 -10.06 -30.68 30.29
CA ARG A 456 -9.67 -32.06 29.98
C ARG A 456 -9.81 -32.96 31.22
N GLU A 457 -10.36 -34.16 31.04
CA GLU A 457 -10.70 -35.07 32.14
C GLU A 457 -9.47 -35.70 32.85
N GLU A 458 -8.29 -35.72 32.20
CA GLU A 458 -7.05 -36.31 32.73
C GLU A 458 -5.91 -35.28 32.78
N VAL A 459 -5.95 -34.36 33.75
CA VAL A 459 -4.86 -33.39 33.97
C VAL A 459 -3.88 -33.94 35.01
N SER A 460 -2.63 -34.17 34.61
CA SER A 460 -1.56 -34.57 35.53
C SER A 460 -1.33 -33.52 36.63
N GLN A 461 -0.75 -33.90 37.77
CA GLN A 461 -0.44 -32.94 38.84
C GLN A 461 0.48 -31.80 38.36
N GLN A 462 1.40 -32.11 37.45
CA GLN A 462 2.27 -31.12 36.79
C GLN A 462 1.48 -30.18 35.88
N ALA A 463 0.55 -30.70 35.09
CA ALA A 463 -0.33 -29.89 34.25
C ALA A 463 -1.26 -29.00 35.09
N SER A 464 -1.75 -29.47 36.23
CA SER A 464 -2.54 -28.66 37.17
C SER A 464 -1.72 -27.50 37.75
N HIS A 465 -0.47 -27.75 38.14
CA HIS A 465 0.44 -26.70 38.59
C HIS A 465 0.75 -25.69 37.47
N PHE A 466 0.98 -26.18 36.24
CA PHE A 466 1.18 -25.34 35.06
C PHE A 466 -0.02 -24.43 34.81
N ILE A 467 -1.25 -24.97 34.80
CA ILE A 467 -2.49 -24.18 34.63
C ILE A 467 -2.60 -23.11 35.71
N LYS A 468 -2.30 -23.43 36.98
CA LYS A 468 -2.33 -22.45 38.07
C LYS A 468 -1.36 -21.29 37.83
N GLN A 469 -0.12 -21.59 37.44
CA GLN A 469 0.88 -20.57 37.12
C GLN A 469 0.52 -19.78 35.85
N LEU A 470 -0.04 -20.44 34.83
CA LEU A 470 -0.52 -19.81 33.61
C LEU A 470 -1.66 -18.83 33.90
N ASN A 471 -2.59 -19.17 34.80
CA ASN A 471 -3.65 -18.27 35.26
C ASN A 471 -3.12 -17.04 36.00
N VAL A 472 -2.04 -17.18 36.78
CA VAL A 472 -1.37 -16.02 37.39
C VAL A 472 -0.80 -15.11 36.30
N MET A 473 -0.17 -15.68 35.26
CA MET A 473 0.38 -14.90 34.14
C MET A 473 -0.73 -14.20 33.35
N THR A 474 -1.85 -14.88 33.12
CA THR A 474 -3.06 -14.31 32.50
C THR A 474 -3.58 -13.12 33.30
N LYS A 475 -3.58 -13.20 34.64
CA LYS A 475 -4.00 -12.09 35.49
C LYS A 475 -3.05 -10.90 35.37
N LEU A 476 -1.74 -11.12 35.44
CA LEU A 476 -0.75 -10.04 35.28
C LEU A 476 -0.86 -9.34 33.92
N LEU A 477 -1.05 -10.11 32.84
CA LEU A 477 -1.27 -9.57 31.51
C LEU A 477 -2.58 -8.76 31.41
N ASN A 478 -3.63 -9.20 32.10
CA ASN A 478 -4.88 -8.46 32.18
C ASN A 478 -4.72 -7.14 32.94
N ASP A 479 -4.08 -7.18 34.10
CA ASP A 479 -3.84 -6.01 34.95
C ASP A 479 -2.99 -4.97 34.20
N LEU A 480 -1.92 -5.43 33.52
CA LEU A 480 -1.10 -4.59 32.65
C LEU A 480 -1.89 -4.03 31.45
N SER A 481 -2.75 -4.84 30.82
CA SER A 481 -3.62 -4.39 29.72
C SER A 481 -4.58 -3.31 30.19
N ASN A 482 -5.20 -3.46 31.37
CA ASN A 482 -6.11 -2.47 31.94
C ASN A 482 -5.40 -1.16 32.28
N TYR A 483 -4.19 -1.25 32.85
CA TYR A 483 -3.37 -0.07 33.13
C TYR A 483 -2.99 0.67 31.84
N CYS A 484 -2.63 -0.06 30.79
CA CYS A 484 -2.39 0.51 29.47
C CYS A 484 -3.63 1.23 28.91
N GLN A 485 -4.82 0.61 29.00
CA GLN A 485 -6.06 1.24 28.55
C GLN A 485 -6.37 2.53 29.33
N TYR A 486 -6.17 2.52 30.65
CA TYR A 486 -6.32 3.71 31.49
C TYR A 486 -5.41 4.87 31.04
N LEU A 487 -4.15 4.59 30.69
CA LEU A 487 -3.23 5.62 30.16
C LEU A 487 -3.72 6.19 28.82
N LEU A 488 -4.30 5.35 27.95
CA LEU A 488 -4.83 5.78 26.65
C LEU A 488 -6.13 6.59 26.77
N GLU A 489 -7.00 6.27 27.73
CA GLU A 489 -8.26 6.97 27.98
C GLU A 489 -8.05 8.42 28.43
N GLY A 490 -6.97 8.69 29.19
CA GLY A 490 -6.64 10.02 29.71
C GLY A 490 -6.36 11.08 28.63
N GLU A 491 -6.17 10.69 27.37
CA GLU A 491 -5.66 11.57 26.31
C GLU A 491 -6.65 11.94 25.19
N GLN A 492 -7.87 11.38 25.12
CA GLN A 492 -8.61 11.38 23.83
C GLN A 492 -10.08 11.85 23.80
N LYS A 493 -10.42 12.44 22.64
CA LYS A 493 -11.79 12.72 22.16
C LYS A 493 -12.30 11.51 21.36
N ILE A 494 -13.55 11.14 21.58
CA ILE A 494 -14.24 9.99 20.93
C ILE A 494 -14.21 10.15 19.40
N GLN A 495 -13.63 9.17 18.69
CA GLN A 495 -13.66 9.08 17.24
C GLN A 495 -14.55 7.92 16.78
N ALA A 496 -15.37 8.15 15.74
CA ALA A 496 -16.30 7.15 15.22
C ALA A 496 -15.64 6.08 14.35
N THR A 497 -14.49 6.37 13.73
CA THR A 497 -13.78 5.46 12.82
C THR A 497 -12.59 4.78 13.50
N PRO A 498 -12.27 3.52 13.15
CA PRO A 498 -11.08 2.84 13.66
C PRO A 498 -9.80 3.65 13.38
N SER A 499 -9.01 3.89 14.42
CA SER A 499 -7.74 4.61 14.31
C SER A 499 -6.63 3.91 15.10
N LYS A 500 -5.40 3.98 14.58
CA LYS A 500 -4.21 3.54 15.32
C LYS A 500 -3.74 4.68 16.20
N ILE A 501 -3.44 4.35 17.45
CA ILE A 501 -2.99 5.30 18.46
C ILE A 501 -1.63 4.84 18.94
N GLU A 502 -0.74 5.81 19.08
CA GLU A 502 0.54 5.67 19.73
C GLU A 502 0.63 6.77 20.79
N HIS A 503 1.01 6.38 22.01
CA HIS A 503 1.18 7.27 23.14
C HIS A 503 2.59 7.07 23.71
N TYR A 504 3.29 8.18 23.91
CA TYR A 504 4.61 8.18 24.54
C TYR A 504 4.48 8.01 26.05
N VAL A 505 5.22 7.07 26.61
CA VAL A 505 5.34 6.96 28.06
C VAL A 505 6.77 7.36 28.44
N SER A 506 6.88 8.46 29.20
CA SER A 506 8.16 8.99 29.65
C SER A 506 8.88 7.98 30.54
N MET A 507 10.18 7.78 30.29
CA MET A 507 11.04 6.92 31.11
C MET A 507 11.15 7.38 32.58
N LYS A 508 10.87 8.66 32.86
CA LYS A 508 10.87 9.23 34.22
C LYS A 508 9.52 9.07 34.92
N ASP A 509 8.49 8.69 34.19
CA ASP A 509 7.16 8.53 34.75
C ASP A 509 7.05 7.23 35.57
N THR A 510 6.22 7.28 36.60
CA THR A 510 5.79 6.14 37.41
C THR A 510 5.23 4.99 36.55
N ALA A 511 4.61 5.33 35.41
CA ALA A 511 4.12 4.35 34.44
C ALA A 511 5.24 3.48 33.84
N SER A 512 6.41 4.06 33.56
CA SER A 512 7.56 3.30 33.04
C SER A 512 8.10 2.31 34.06
N GLN A 513 8.18 2.69 35.33
CA GLN A 513 8.57 1.78 36.40
C GLN A 513 7.56 0.64 36.55
N TYR A 514 6.26 0.95 36.49
CA TYR A 514 5.20 -0.05 36.54
C TYR A 514 5.29 -1.04 35.37
N PHE A 515 5.61 -0.57 34.15
CA PHE A 515 5.85 -1.46 33.00
C PHE A 515 7.03 -2.39 33.26
N LEU A 516 8.16 -1.89 33.73
CA LEU A 516 9.34 -2.70 34.03
C LEU A 516 9.05 -3.77 35.08
N ASP A 517 8.43 -3.38 36.19
CA ASP A 517 8.10 -4.29 37.29
C ASP A 517 7.12 -5.38 36.81
N SER A 518 6.09 -4.99 36.05
CA SER A 518 5.11 -5.94 35.51
C SER A 518 5.73 -6.90 34.49
N ILE A 519 6.60 -6.39 33.61
CA ILE A 519 7.29 -7.19 32.59
C ILE A 519 8.28 -8.16 33.25
N ASP A 520 9.02 -7.73 34.29
CA ASP A 520 9.90 -8.62 35.06
C ASP A 520 9.11 -9.72 35.77
N GLU A 521 7.97 -9.40 36.41
CA GLU A 521 7.13 -10.41 37.04
C GLU A 521 6.62 -11.45 36.01
N ILE A 522 6.19 -10.98 34.84
CA ILE A 522 5.78 -11.84 33.71
C ILE A 522 6.98 -12.69 33.24
N TYR A 523 8.18 -12.13 33.13
CA TYR A 523 9.39 -12.86 32.73
C TYR A 523 9.77 -13.95 33.73
N GLN A 524 9.75 -13.67 35.04
CA GLN A 524 10.04 -14.67 36.06
C GLN A 524 9.04 -15.83 36.02
N LEU A 525 7.76 -15.53 35.79
CA LEU A 525 6.70 -16.52 35.69
C LEU A 525 6.80 -17.33 34.39
N HIS A 526 7.08 -16.65 33.28
CA HIS A 526 7.38 -17.26 31.99
C HIS A 526 8.52 -18.27 32.12
N SER A 527 9.65 -17.90 32.73
CA SER A 527 10.80 -18.78 32.92
C SER A 527 10.46 -20.04 33.72
N LYS A 528 9.60 -19.93 34.74
CA LYS A 528 9.08 -21.08 35.50
C LYS A 528 8.22 -22.00 34.62
N LEU A 529 7.29 -21.43 33.87
CA LEU A 529 6.42 -22.16 32.95
C LEU A 529 7.22 -22.85 31.83
N ALA A 530 8.21 -22.16 31.26
CA ALA A 530 9.10 -22.70 30.24
C ALA A 530 9.89 -23.92 30.73
N LYS A 531 10.36 -23.91 31.99
CA LYS A 531 11.02 -25.07 32.61
C LYS A 531 10.08 -26.26 32.74
N VAL A 532 8.83 -26.05 33.13
CA VAL A 532 7.82 -27.12 33.20
C VAL A 532 7.57 -27.72 31.82
N LEU A 533 7.37 -26.87 30.80
CA LEU A 533 7.13 -27.33 29.42
C LEU A 533 8.33 -28.11 28.87
N LYS A 534 9.56 -27.62 29.08
CA LYS A 534 10.79 -28.33 28.67
C LYS A 534 10.92 -29.71 29.32
N ALA A 535 10.33 -29.93 30.50
CA ALA A 535 10.35 -31.21 31.20
C ALA A 535 9.20 -32.16 30.84
N ASP A 536 8.14 -31.66 30.17
CA ASP A 536 6.92 -32.43 29.88
C ASP A 536 6.53 -32.31 28.38
N ILE A 537 7.07 -33.22 27.57
CA ILE A 537 6.80 -33.27 26.13
C ILE A 537 5.34 -33.63 25.82
N THR A 538 4.68 -34.36 26.72
CA THR A 538 3.26 -34.70 26.54
C THR A 538 2.38 -33.46 26.67
N LEU A 539 2.67 -32.58 27.63
CA LEU A 539 1.99 -31.30 27.76
C LEU A 539 2.25 -30.39 26.55
N ILE A 540 3.47 -30.35 26.01
CA ILE A 540 3.77 -29.62 24.77
C ILE A 540 2.90 -30.11 23.61
N ASN A 541 2.75 -31.44 23.46
CA ASN A 541 1.91 -32.01 22.40
C ASN A 541 0.45 -31.61 22.56
N VAL A 542 -0.09 -31.68 23.78
CA VAL A 542 -1.46 -31.24 24.08
C VAL A 542 -1.66 -29.76 23.78
N ILE A 543 -0.70 -28.90 24.14
CA ILE A 543 -0.75 -27.46 23.84
C ILE A 543 -0.74 -27.23 22.33
N ASN A 544 0.12 -27.93 21.59
CA ASN A 544 0.22 -27.80 20.15
C ASN A 544 -1.02 -28.37 19.42
N ASP A 545 -1.74 -29.32 20.02
CA ASP A 545 -3.03 -29.78 19.50
C ASP A 545 -4.12 -28.69 19.62
N ILE A 546 -4.04 -27.84 20.65
CA ILE A 546 -4.95 -26.70 20.86
C ILE A 546 -4.56 -25.55 19.93
N ASP A 547 -3.31 -25.10 20.01
CA ASP A 547 -2.74 -24.08 19.14
C ASP A 547 -1.29 -24.44 18.83
N LYS A 548 -1.08 -24.92 17.60
CA LYS A 548 0.23 -25.34 17.07
C LYS A 548 1.33 -24.27 17.20
N LYS A 549 0.98 -22.98 17.33
CA LYS A 549 1.93 -21.84 17.38
C LYS A 549 2.32 -21.51 18.81
N TRP A 550 1.51 -21.91 19.78
CA TRP A 550 1.55 -21.37 21.12
C TRP A 550 2.92 -21.60 21.76
N TYR A 551 3.41 -22.85 21.76
CA TYR A 551 4.71 -23.18 22.37
C TYR A 551 5.89 -22.45 21.70
N TYR A 552 5.89 -22.38 20.37
CA TYR A 552 6.93 -21.67 19.62
C TYR A 552 6.93 -20.17 19.94
N GLN A 553 5.75 -19.54 19.91
CA GLN A 553 5.61 -18.12 20.25
C GLN A 553 5.95 -17.85 21.71
N PHE A 554 5.62 -18.79 22.59
CA PHE A 554 5.94 -18.69 24.01
C PHE A 554 7.44 -18.71 24.22
N ASN A 555 8.20 -19.57 23.53
CA ASN A 555 9.66 -19.51 23.62
C ASN A 555 10.24 -18.21 23.05
N LEU A 556 9.69 -17.66 21.96
CA LEU A 556 10.16 -16.39 21.39
C LEU A 556 9.92 -15.20 22.35
N LEU A 557 8.86 -15.27 23.16
CA LEU A 557 8.54 -14.26 24.17
C LEU A 557 9.65 -14.11 25.22
N GLU A 558 10.41 -15.17 25.53
CA GLU A 558 11.49 -15.13 26.53
C GLU A 558 12.54 -14.08 26.18
N GLU A 559 13.00 -14.08 24.92
CA GLU A 559 13.99 -13.11 24.41
C GLU A 559 13.41 -11.70 24.42
N THR A 560 12.17 -11.51 23.95
CA THR A 560 11.51 -10.20 23.95
C THR A 560 11.43 -9.61 25.36
N LEU A 561 10.94 -10.38 26.34
CA LEU A 561 10.80 -9.93 27.72
C LEU A 561 12.17 -9.58 28.32
N TYR A 562 13.17 -10.43 28.11
CA TYR A 562 14.53 -10.19 28.60
C TYR A 562 15.13 -8.91 28.02
N HIS A 563 15.00 -8.69 26.72
CA HIS A 563 15.48 -7.47 26.07
C HIS A 563 14.76 -6.21 26.58
N MET A 564 13.44 -6.28 26.79
CA MET A 564 12.67 -5.17 27.37
C MET A 564 13.16 -4.79 28.77
N ILE A 565 13.44 -5.77 29.64
CA ILE A 565 13.91 -5.54 31.02
C ILE A 565 15.36 -5.05 31.05
N THR A 566 16.22 -5.59 30.19
CA THR A 566 17.67 -5.30 30.19
C THR A 566 18.06 -4.11 29.34
N SER A 567 17.15 -3.58 28.53
CA SER A 567 17.38 -2.38 27.75
C SER A 567 17.81 -1.22 28.67
N LYS A 568 18.88 -0.52 28.28
CA LYS A 568 19.37 0.62 29.06
C LYS A 568 18.32 1.74 29.02
N LEU A 569 17.73 2.04 30.17
CA LEU A 569 16.66 3.03 30.34
C LEU A 569 16.99 4.41 29.79
N SER A 570 18.27 4.79 29.68
CA SER A 570 18.70 6.09 29.18
C SER A 570 18.83 6.20 27.65
N GLN A 571 18.65 5.12 26.91
CA GLN A 571 18.85 5.09 25.44
C GLN A 571 17.61 4.63 24.66
N ASN A 572 16.54 4.27 25.37
CA ASN A 572 15.29 3.79 24.80
C ASN A 572 14.09 4.57 25.33
N TYR A 573 12.93 4.39 24.71
CA TYR A 573 11.66 4.94 25.17
C TYR A 573 10.49 3.98 24.94
N TRP A 574 9.44 4.15 25.75
CA TRP A 574 8.22 3.36 25.66
C TRP A 574 7.19 4.02 24.77
N VAL A 575 6.61 3.21 23.89
CA VAL A 575 5.44 3.57 23.10
C VAL A 575 4.32 2.59 23.42
N LEU A 576 3.21 3.13 23.87
CA LEU A 576 1.97 2.39 24.06
C LEU A 576 1.14 2.50 22.78
N ALA A 577 0.83 1.37 22.15
CA ALA A 577 0.10 1.32 20.89
C ALA A 577 -1.21 0.53 21.01
N ALA A 578 -2.27 1.00 20.37
CA ALA A 578 -3.56 0.32 20.31
C ALA A 578 -4.37 0.72 19.07
N GLU A 579 -5.40 -0.07 18.75
CA GLU A 579 -6.45 0.31 17.82
C GLU A 579 -7.66 0.82 18.60
N SER A 580 -8.17 2.01 18.29
CA SER A 580 -9.37 2.56 18.94
C SER A 580 -10.57 2.53 18.02
N ILE A 581 -11.70 2.07 18.55
CA ILE A 581 -13.01 2.10 17.89
C ILE A 581 -14.02 2.60 18.91
N GLN A 582 -14.69 3.73 18.64
CA GLN A 582 -15.72 4.31 19.53
C GLN A 582 -15.24 4.53 20.97
N GLY A 583 -13.94 4.84 21.16
CA GLY A 583 -13.35 5.06 22.48
C GLY A 583 -12.91 3.79 23.22
N GLN A 584 -13.14 2.60 22.65
CA GLN A 584 -12.59 1.34 23.18
C GLN A 584 -11.27 0.99 22.51
N PHE A 585 -10.35 0.38 23.26
CA PHE A 585 -9.01 0.03 22.78
C PHE A 585 -8.84 -1.48 22.60
N PHE A 586 -8.34 -1.86 21.43
CA PHE A 586 -8.07 -3.23 21.02
C PHE A 586 -6.59 -3.38 20.66
N HIS A 587 -6.10 -4.62 20.67
CA HIS A 587 -4.72 -4.95 20.28
C HIS A 587 -3.67 -4.11 21.01
N VAL A 588 -3.82 -3.92 22.32
CA VAL A 588 -2.93 -3.09 23.14
C VAL A 588 -1.54 -3.72 23.21
N LYS A 589 -0.50 -2.90 22.99
CA LYS A 589 0.90 -3.32 22.98
C LYS A 589 1.81 -2.29 23.61
N ILE A 590 2.83 -2.78 24.30
CA ILE A 590 3.94 -1.98 24.80
C ILE A 590 5.13 -2.21 23.89
N ILE A 591 5.69 -1.14 23.35
CA ILE A 591 6.82 -1.18 22.42
C ILE A 591 7.99 -0.45 23.08
N ASN A 592 9.13 -1.11 23.19
CA ASN A 592 10.40 -0.51 23.56
C ASN A 592 11.15 -0.13 22.29
N GLN A 593 11.48 1.15 22.10
CA GLN A 593 12.21 1.61 20.93
C GLN A 593 13.52 2.27 21.33
N ALA A 594 14.58 1.99 20.57
CA ALA A 594 15.84 2.72 20.68
C ALA A 594 15.60 4.20 20.33
N LEU A 595 16.00 5.10 21.22
CA LEU A 595 16.04 6.55 20.99
C LEU A 595 17.28 6.95 20.19
N ILE A 596 18.41 6.30 20.47
CA ILE A 596 19.70 6.51 19.79
C ILE A 596 20.07 5.23 19.05
N ILE A 597 20.48 5.36 17.79
CA ILE A 597 21.08 4.27 17.02
C ILE A 597 22.59 4.46 17.05
N ASP A 598 23.27 3.56 17.75
CA ASP A 598 24.73 3.54 17.89
C ASP A 598 25.36 2.36 17.11
N ASP A 599 26.67 2.19 17.26
CA ASP A 599 27.43 1.12 16.60
C ASP A 599 26.89 -0.28 16.92
N SER A 600 26.21 -0.50 18.06
CA SER A 600 25.63 -1.82 18.37
C SER A 600 24.49 -2.21 17.42
N HIS A 601 23.89 -1.23 16.73
CA HIS A 601 22.81 -1.42 15.78
C HIS A 601 23.30 -1.54 14.34
N VAL A 602 24.42 -0.90 14.00
CA VAL A 602 24.87 -0.70 12.60
C VAL A 602 26.32 -1.11 12.32
N ASN A 603 27.05 -1.70 13.26
CA ASN A 603 28.43 -2.18 13.06
C ASN A 603 28.60 -3.13 11.87
N TYR A 604 27.54 -3.82 11.46
CA TYR A 604 27.56 -4.70 10.30
C TYR A 604 27.86 -3.94 8.99
N LEU A 605 27.62 -2.63 8.93
CA LEU A 605 27.97 -1.79 7.78
C LEU A 605 29.48 -1.84 7.52
N GLU A 606 30.30 -1.87 8.56
CA GLU A 606 31.77 -1.90 8.44
C GLU A 606 32.30 -3.18 7.80
N ARG A 607 31.48 -4.24 7.78
CA ARG A 607 31.84 -5.53 7.18
C ARG A 607 31.79 -5.48 5.65
N PHE A 608 30.97 -4.61 5.06
CA PHE A 608 30.94 -4.43 3.61
C PHE A 608 32.28 -3.91 3.08
N ASN A 609 32.64 -4.24 1.84
CA ASN A 609 33.90 -3.80 1.22
C ASN A 609 33.95 -2.27 1.07
N GLN A 610 32.83 -1.65 0.72
CA GLN A 610 32.64 -0.20 0.61
C GLN A 610 31.21 0.15 1.03
N VAL A 611 31.00 1.29 1.68
CA VAL A 611 29.65 1.77 2.05
C VAL A 611 29.47 3.22 1.64
N ILE A 612 28.37 3.50 0.92
CA ILE A 612 27.92 4.85 0.57
C ILE A 612 26.50 5.04 1.09
N LEU A 613 26.33 6.00 2.00
CA LEU A 613 25.05 6.37 2.58
C LEU A 613 24.66 7.77 2.09
N PHE A 614 23.52 7.87 1.42
CA PHE A 614 23.00 9.15 0.96
C PHE A 614 22.12 9.79 2.04
N SER A 615 22.59 10.88 2.65
CA SER A 615 21.78 11.72 3.52
C SER A 615 20.94 12.68 2.68
N PRO A 616 19.68 12.91 3.05
CA PRO A 616 18.84 13.91 2.40
C PRO A 616 19.14 15.37 2.74
N GLY A 617 20.19 15.67 3.51
CA GLY A 617 20.50 17.04 3.94
C GLY A 617 20.34 17.28 5.44
N ASP A 618 20.12 16.23 6.23
CA ASP A 618 19.99 16.33 7.68
C ASP A 618 21.35 16.12 8.39
N TYR A 619 22.17 15.18 7.93
CA TYR A 619 23.29 14.59 8.68
C TYR A 619 24.36 15.58 9.14
N HIS A 620 24.80 16.53 8.31
CA HIS A 620 25.79 17.54 8.70
C HIS A 620 25.29 18.49 9.80
N HIS A 621 24.02 18.90 9.71
CA HIS A 621 23.40 19.71 10.75
C HIS A 621 23.27 18.91 12.06
N LEU A 622 23.01 17.59 11.99
CA LEU A 622 23.01 16.72 13.17
C LEU A 622 24.39 16.67 13.84
N GLN A 623 25.46 16.60 13.04
CA GLN A 623 26.83 16.47 13.56
C GLN A 623 27.34 17.74 14.26
N LYS A 624 26.99 18.94 13.74
CA LYS A 624 27.54 20.21 14.24
C LYS A 624 26.86 20.78 15.48
N ASN A 625 25.55 20.60 15.63
CA ASN A 625 24.80 21.28 16.71
C ASN A 625 24.64 20.44 17.98
N GLY A 626 25.09 19.17 18.00
CA GLY A 626 24.98 18.30 19.18
C GLY A 626 23.54 17.87 19.54
N SER A 627 22.53 18.53 18.99
CA SER A 627 21.11 18.36 19.27
C SER A 627 20.45 17.13 18.62
N TYR A 628 21.19 16.28 17.90
CA TYR A 628 20.62 15.11 17.25
C TYR A 628 21.56 13.92 17.16
N GLN A 629 21.75 13.26 18.30
CA GLN A 629 22.59 12.07 18.43
C GLN A 629 21.88 10.78 18.01
N TRP A 630 21.04 10.79 16.97
CA TRP A 630 20.18 9.63 16.69
C TRP A 630 20.81 8.55 15.83
N LEU A 631 21.90 8.85 15.12
CA LEU A 631 22.69 7.87 14.39
C LEU A 631 24.19 8.16 14.59
N GLN A 632 24.82 7.44 15.51
CA GLN A 632 26.23 7.62 15.85
C GLN A 632 27.12 6.85 14.85
N LEU A 633 27.20 7.32 13.61
CA LEU A 633 28.14 6.80 12.61
C LEU A 633 29.55 7.35 12.84
N SER A 634 30.14 7.04 14.00
CA SER A 634 31.40 7.64 14.46
C SER A 634 32.58 7.41 13.50
N ASN A 635 32.58 6.28 12.78
CA ASN A 635 33.64 5.87 11.86
C ASN A 635 33.40 6.29 10.41
N PHE A 636 32.28 6.95 10.09
CA PHE A 636 31.98 7.38 8.72
C PHE A 636 32.60 8.73 8.40
N LYS A 637 33.10 8.87 7.18
CA LYS A 637 33.53 10.16 6.64
C LYS A 637 32.36 10.87 6.00
N TYR A 638 32.21 12.12 6.38
CA TYR A 638 31.22 13.02 5.81
C TYR A 638 31.79 13.67 4.54
N PHE A 639 31.03 13.61 3.46
CA PHE A 639 31.34 14.25 2.19
C PHE A 639 30.19 15.12 1.71
N LEU A 640 30.41 16.43 1.80
CA LEU A 640 29.51 17.44 1.27
C LEU A 640 29.75 17.66 -0.21
N LEU A 641 28.71 17.51 -1.02
CA LEU A 641 28.78 17.82 -2.43
C LEU A 641 29.04 19.33 -2.66
N PRO A 642 29.83 19.71 -3.67
CA PRO A 642 30.08 21.11 -3.99
C PRO A 642 28.76 21.85 -4.23
N LYS A 643 28.58 23.02 -3.59
CA LYS A 643 27.38 23.85 -3.77
C LYS A 643 27.18 24.10 -5.26
N GLN A 644 26.07 23.60 -5.78
CA GLN A 644 25.70 23.80 -7.16
C GLN A 644 25.19 25.24 -7.28
N SER A 645 25.59 25.99 -8.31
CA SER A 645 24.95 27.26 -8.63
C SER A 645 23.52 26.99 -9.06
N SER A 646 22.58 27.02 -8.11
CA SER A 646 21.13 27.05 -8.37
C SER A 646 20.63 28.45 -8.02
N ASN A 647 20.02 29.12 -8.99
CA ASN A 647 19.00 30.11 -8.65
C ASN A 647 17.74 29.31 -8.28
N ALA A 648 16.98 29.75 -7.29
CA ALA A 648 15.69 29.14 -6.95
C ALA A 648 14.85 28.94 -8.23
N SER A 649 14.52 27.70 -8.56
CA SER A 649 13.76 27.31 -9.75
C SER A 649 12.25 27.35 -9.53
N VAL A 650 11.81 27.31 -8.27
CA VAL A 650 10.40 27.25 -7.88
C VAL A 650 10.02 28.49 -7.07
N THR A 651 8.97 29.18 -7.51
CA THR A 651 8.33 30.26 -6.77
C THR A 651 7.20 29.71 -5.90
N ILE A 652 7.22 30.02 -4.61
CA ILE A 652 6.14 29.71 -3.66
C ILE A 652 5.29 30.97 -3.47
N ASN A 653 4.07 30.90 -3.99
CA ASN A 653 3.06 31.95 -3.89
C ASN A 653 2.29 31.81 -2.58
N VAL A 654 2.23 32.87 -1.78
CA VAL A 654 1.49 32.91 -0.51
C VAL A 654 0.37 33.94 -0.60
N PRO A 655 -0.89 33.52 -0.80
CA PRO A 655 -2.03 34.43 -0.95
C PRO A 655 -2.52 34.89 0.43
N ILE A 656 -1.79 35.82 1.05
CA ILE A 656 -2.00 36.23 2.45
C ILE A 656 -3.40 36.77 2.70
N GLU A 657 -4.01 37.48 1.74
CA GLU A 657 -5.36 38.05 1.86
C GLU A 657 -6.44 36.97 2.05
N TYR A 658 -6.24 35.79 1.45
CA TYR A 658 -7.14 34.64 1.57
C TYR A 658 -6.78 33.72 2.76
N ILE A 659 -5.78 34.08 3.55
CA ILE A 659 -5.35 33.32 4.74
C ILE A 659 -5.64 34.11 6.03
N LEU A 660 -5.53 35.45 5.98
CA LEU A 660 -5.75 36.34 7.11
C LEU A 660 -7.18 36.88 7.17
N ASP A 661 -8.18 36.04 7.44
CA ASP A 661 -9.45 36.54 8.00
C ASP A 661 -9.75 35.88 9.34
N LYS A 662 -9.71 36.69 10.41
CA LYS A 662 -9.64 36.24 11.81
C LYS A 662 -11.00 36.15 12.50
N GLU A 663 -12.11 36.45 11.83
CA GLU A 663 -13.40 36.63 12.52
C GLU A 663 -14.40 35.46 12.36
N VAL A 664 -14.13 34.42 11.55
CA VAL A 664 -15.16 33.39 11.24
C VAL A 664 -14.80 31.95 11.66
N GLU A 665 -13.53 31.54 11.75
CA GLU A 665 -13.21 30.13 12.04
C GLU A 665 -12.92 29.84 13.52
N THR A 666 -13.95 29.38 14.24
CA THR A 666 -13.84 28.87 15.62
C THR A 666 -13.16 27.50 15.73
N GLU A 667 -12.83 26.85 14.60
CA GLU A 667 -11.92 25.71 14.56
C GLU A 667 -10.76 26.02 13.62
N LYS A 668 -9.52 25.96 14.13
CA LYS A 668 -8.30 25.96 13.32
C LYS A 668 -8.31 24.73 12.39
N SER A 669 -8.94 24.83 11.23
CA SER A 669 -8.88 23.82 10.19
C SER A 669 -7.63 24.06 9.33
N GLU A 670 -6.86 23.02 9.00
CA GLU A 670 -5.67 23.15 8.13
C GLU A 670 -6.03 23.54 6.69
N PHE A 671 -7.31 23.46 6.32
CA PHE A 671 -7.88 23.88 5.04
C PHE A 671 -9.31 24.37 5.32
N GLY A 672 -9.52 25.67 5.21
CA GLY A 672 -10.73 26.38 5.63
C GLY A 672 -11.50 27.03 4.48
N GLN A 673 -12.55 27.77 4.83
CA GLN A 673 -13.52 28.32 3.88
C GLN A 673 -12.88 29.30 2.89
N LEU A 674 -11.88 30.05 3.32
CA LEU A 674 -11.17 31.02 2.47
C LEU A 674 -10.27 30.36 1.42
N GLN A 675 -9.61 29.24 1.74
CA GLN A 675 -8.83 28.48 0.75
C GLN A 675 -9.74 27.89 -0.33
N LYS A 676 -10.95 27.45 0.05
CA LYS A 676 -11.98 27.05 -0.91
C LYS A 676 -12.36 28.22 -1.82
N ILE A 677 -12.64 29.40 -1.25
CA ILE A 677 -13.00 30.61 -2.03
C ILE A 677 -11.86 30.98 -2.99
N TYR A 678 -10.60 30.95 -2.55
CA TYR A 678 -9.45 31.21 -3.42
C TYR A 678 -9.39 30.26 -4.62
N ILE A 679 -9.69 28.97 -4.39
CA ILE A 679 -9.76 27.99 -5.48
C ILE A 679 -10.95 28.31 -6.40
N GLU A 680 -12.12 28.63 -5.84
CA GLU A 680 -13.34 28.99 -6.58
C GLU A 680 -13.14 30.22 -7.48
N ASP A 681 -12.54 31.30 -6.95
CA ASP A 681 -12.31 32.56 -7.65
C ASP A 681 -11.38 32.42 -8.86
N ASN A 682 -10.57 31.36 -8.91
CA ASN A 682 -9.53 31.15 -9.91
C ASN A 682 -9.75 29.89 -10.77
N LEU A 683 -10.92 29.24 -10.68
CA LEU A 683 -11.19 27.95 -11.36
C LEU A 683 -10.94 27.99 -12.87
N GLU A 684 -11.23 29.12 -13.52
CA GLU A 684 -11.07 29.30 -14.97
C GLU A 684 -9.61 29.35 -15.42
N ASN A 685 -8.70 29.74 -14.52
CA ASN A 685 -7.27 29.89 -14.81
C ASN A 685 -6.46 28.62 -14.49
N TYR A 686 -7.05 27.66 -13.78
CA TYR A 686 -6.35 26.43 -13.39
C TYR A 686 -6.35 25.38 -14.48
N LYS A 687 -5.28 24.58 -14.44
CA LYS A 687 -5.06 23.41 -15.31
C LYS A 687 -6.09 22.32 -15.04
N ASP A 688 -6.16 21.33 -15.94
CA ASP A 688 -7.08 20.19 -15.81
C ASP A 688 -6.83 19.33 -14.56
N TYR A 689 -5.64 19.45 -13.96
CA TYR A 689 -5.27 18.74 -12.76
C TYR A 689 -4.85 19.67 -11.63
N LEU A 690 -5.49 19.52 -10.47
CA LEU A 690 -5.06 20.19 -9.23
C LEU A 690 -4.61 19.13 -8.21
N LEU A 691 -3.48 19.40 -7.55
CA LEU A 691 -2.98 18.59 -6.45
C LEU A 691 -2.95 19.41 -5.16
N ILE A 692 -3.74 18.98 -4.17
CA ILE A 692 -3.82 19.61 -2.85
C ILE A 692 -3.09 18.71 -1.83
N LEU A 693 -1.96 19.19 -1.32
CA LEU A 693 -1.13 18.54 -0.33
C LEU A 693 -1.46 19.04 1.07
N VAL A 694 -1.81 18.10 1.94
CA VAL A 694 -2.14 18.35 3.35
C VAL A 694 -1.19 17.62 4.31
N ASN A 695 -1.25 17.92 5.61
CA ASN A 695 -0.38 17.28 6.59
C ASN A 695 -0.81 15.86 6.99
N SER A 696 -2.10 15.53 6.87
CA SER A 696 -2.62 14.24 7.36
C SER A 696 -3.74 13.68 6.50
N LYS A 697 -3.94 12.35 6.59
CA LYS A 697 -5.09 11.68 5.95
C LYS A 697 -6.42 12.27 6.42
N THR A 698 -6.53 12.62 7.70
CA THR A 698 -7.73 13.25 8.26
C THR A 698 -7.97 14.64 7.67
N ALA A 699 -6.91 15.43 7.46
CA ALA A 699 -7.00 16.71 6.76
C ALA A 699 -7.46 16.53 5.30
N ALA A 700 -7.00 15.48 4.61
CA ALA A 700 -7.43 15.19 3.24
C ALA A 700 -8.93 14.88 3.18
N GLN A 701 -9.44 14.10 4.14
CA GLN A 701 -10.87 13.80 4.25
C GLN A 701 -11.71 15.05 4.56
N LYS A 702 -11.20 15.95 5.41
CA LYS A 702 -11.87 17.22 5.71
C LYS A 702 -11.91 18.15 4.49
N ALA A 703 -10.77 18.32 3.81
CA ALA A 703 -10.68 19.11 2.58
C ALA A 703 -11.63 18.57 1.49
N TYR A 704 -11.69 17.25 1.31
CA TYR A 704 -12.65 16.61 0.41
C TYR A 704 -14.10 17.00 0.73
N ARG A 705 -14.51 16.87 1.99
CA ARG A 705 -15.89 17.19 2.40
C ARG A 705 -16.23 18.65 2.10
N MET A 706 -15.31 19.57 2.38
CA MET A 706 -15.54 20.98 2.15
C MET A 706 -15.59 21.35 0.66
N LEU A 707 -14.68 20.81 -0.16
CA LEU A 707 -14.70 21.04 -1.61
C LEU A 707 -15.92 20.38 -2.27
N SER A 708 -16.35 19.21 -1.79
CA SER A 708 -17.54 18.53 -2.29
C SER A 708 -18.85 19.29 -2.06
N GLN A 709 -18.88 20.26 -1.14
CA GLN A 709 -20.04 21.15 -0.92
C GLN A 709 -20.12 22.28 -1.95
N SER A 710 -19.08 22.53 -2.75
CA SER A 710 -19.10 23.53 -3.82
C SER A 710 -19.83 22.99 -5.05
N GLU A 711 -20.83 23.70 -5.54
CA GLU A 711 -21.43 23.43 -6.84
C GLU A 711 -20.51 23.80 -8.00
N LEU A 712 -19.80 24.93 -7.88
CA LEU A 712 -18.85 25.40 -8.90
C LEU A 712 -17.74 24.37 -9.14
N ILE A 713 -17.12 23.86 -8.08
CA ILE A 713 -16.06 22.85 -8.22
C ILE A 713 -16.62 21.55 -8.77
N ARG A 714 -17.75 21.04 -8.25
CA ARG A 714 -18.34 19.77 -8.73
C ARG A 714 -18.82 19.83 -10.17
N SER A 715 -19.20 21.01 -10.65
CA SER A 715 -19.61 21.20 -12.04
C SER A 715 -18.44 21.09 -13.03
N ARG A 716 -17.21 21.33 -12.56
CA ARG A 716 -16.00 21.33 -13.39
C ARG A 716 -15.11 20.11 -13.14
N TYR A 717 -14.78 19.82 -11.89
CA TYR A 717 -13.77 18.82 -11.53
C TYR A 717 -14.36 17.58 -10.87
N SER A 718 -13.83 16.41 -11.24
CA SER A 718 -13.95 15.20 -10.45
C SER A 718 -13.07 15.29 -9.19
N LEU A 719 -13.61 14.91 -8.03
CA LEU A 719 -12.92 15.06 -6.74
C LEU A 719 -12.43 13.70 -6.22
N HIS A 720 -11.14 13.62 -5.90
CA HIS A 720 -10.52 12.41 -5.40
C HIS A 720 -9.65 12.67 -4.17
N ALA A 721 -9.87 11.94 -3.07
CA ALA A 721 -9.10 12.15 -1.84
C ALA A 721 -8.63 10.87 -1.17
N GLN A 722 -7.44 10.93 -0.59
CA GLN A 722 -6.88 9.86 0.24
C GLN A 722 -7.82 9.53 1.40
N GLY A 723 -8.18 8.25 1.52
CA GLY A 723 -9.09 7.79 2.58
C GLY A 723 -10.56 8.09 2.33
N VAL A 724 -10.92 8.56 1.13
CA VAL A 724 -12.31 8.68 0.67
C VAL A 724 -12.49 7.91 -0.64
N SER A 725 -11.67 8.18 -1.64
CA SER A 725 -11.87 7.71 -3.03
C SER A 725 -11.13 6.40 -3.35
N GLY A 726 -10.79 5.60 -2.33
CA GLY A 726 -10.08 4.32 -2.46
C GLY A 726 -8.57 4.38 -2.17
N SER A 727 -7.83 3.39 -2.64
CA SER A 727 -6.36 3.34 -2.55
C SER A 727 -5.72 4.40 -3.46
N LEU A 728 -4.46 4.76 -3.21
CA LEU A 728 -3.75 5.76 -4.02
C LEU A 728 -3.59 5.33 -5.48
N LYS A 729 -3.47 4.03 -5.76
CA LYS A 729 -3.54 3.47 -7.12
C LYS A 729 -4.91 3.69 -7.77
N LYS A 730 -6.01 3.44 -7.05
CA LYS A 730 -7.37 3.71 -7.54
C LYS A 730 -7.60 5.21 -7.77
N ILE A 731 -7.06 6.07 -6.90
CA ILE A 731 -7.10 7.52 -7.07
C ILE A 731 -6.33 7.95 -8.33
N LYS A 732 -5.11 7.41 -8.54
CA LYS A 732 -4.31 7.66 -9.75
C LYS A 732 -5.10 7.30 -11.01
N ARG A 733 -5.71 6.11 -11.04
CA ARG A 733 -6.52 5.63 -12.17
C ARG A 733 -7.74 6.52 -12.42
N ARG A 734 -8.56 6.77 -11.39
CA ARG A 734 -9.78 7.59 -11.52
C ARG A 734 -9.49 9.01 -11.98
N ALA A 735 -8.42 9.62 -11.48
CA ALA A 735 -8.02 10.96 -11.91
C ALA A 735 -7.66 11.00 -13.41
N LYS A 736 -7.07 9.92 -13.93
CA LYS A 736 -6.75 9.79 -15.36
C LYS A 736 -8.01 9.60 -16.22
N GLU A 737 -8.96 8.80 -15.75
CA GLU A 737 -10.23 8.49 -16.44
C GLU A 737 -11.23 9.66 -16.41
N MET A 738 -11.31 10.40 -15.30
CA MET A 738 -12.31 11.44 -15.06
C MET A 738 -11.68 12.84 -15.06
N GLN A 739 -11.48 13.41 -16.24
CA GLN A 739 -10.87 14.73 -16.41
C GLN A 739 -11.92 15.85 -16.60
N PRO A 740 -11.70 17.06 -16.07
CA PRO A 740 -10.57 17.47 -15.22
C PRO A 740 -10.74 17.01 -13.75
N SER A 741 -9.64 16.90 -12.99
CA SER A 741 -9.60 16.25 -11.67
C SER A 741 -8.86 17.04 -10.57
N ILE A 742 -9.41 17.02 -9.35
CA ILE A 742 -8.73 17.48 -8.12
C ILE A 742 -8.33 16.27 -7.28
N VAL A 743 -7.04 16.18 -6.96
CA VAL A 743 -6.49 15.12 -6.11
C VAL A 743 -6.02 15.70 -4.77
N ILE A 744 -6.50 15.13 -3.66
CA ILE A 744 -6.17 15.55 -2.29
C ILE A 744 -5.46 14.41 -1.55
N MET A 745 -4.26 14.64 -1.07
CA MET A 745 -3.52 13.64 -0.29
C MET A 745 -2.53 14.26 0.68
N SER A 746 -2.07 13.48 1.66
CA SER A 746 -0.99 13.95 2.51
C SER A 746 0.34 14.00 1.75
N TRP A 747 1.18 14.99 2.05
CA TRP A 747 2.53 15.06 1.47
C TRP A 747 3.37 13.82 1.82
N ASN A 748 3.14 13.21 2.99
CA ASN A 748 3.74 11.94 3.37
C ASN A 748 3.33 10.81 2.42
N ALA A 749 2.06 10.75 2.01
CA ALA A 749 1.59 9.74 1.07
C ALA A 749 2.17 9.95 -0.33
N LEU A 750 2.24 11.20 -0.79
CA LEU A 750 2.88 11.57 -2.05
C LEU A 750 4.32 11.04 -2.14
N LEU A 751 5.13 11.33 -1.12
CA LEU A 751 6.54 10.95 -1.08
C LEU A 751 6.74 9.44 -0.90
N ASN A 752 5.94 8.80 -0.04
CA ASN A 752 6.09 7.37 0.26
C ASN A 752 5.67 6.48 -0.91
N GLU A 753 4.64 6.86 -1.65
CA GLU A 753 4.11 6.08 -2.78
C GLU A 753 4.66 6.55 -4.14
N GLN A 754 5.49 7.60 -4.13
CA GLN A 754 5.97 8.26 -5.36
C GLN A 754 4.82 8.53 -6.33
N TRP A 755 3.74 9.13 -5.81
CA TRP A 755 2.54 9.36 -6.60
C TRP A 755 2.76 10.51 -7.60
N CYS A 756 2.44 10.26 -8.87
CA CYS A 756 2.43 11.23 -9.97
C CYS A 756 1.50 10.73 -11.10
N LEU A 757 1.01 11.64 -11.95
CA LEU A 757 0.46 11.30 -13.27
C LEU A 757 1.47 11.76 -14.33
N GLU A 758 2.05 10.80 -15.07
CA GLU A 758 3.10 11.08 -16.04
C GLU A 758 2.58 11.94 -17.18
N ASN A 759 3.37 12.94 -17.59
CA ASN A 759 3.08 13.89 -18.68
C ASN A 759 1.88 14.83 -18.46
N GLU A 760 1.29 14.83 -17.27
CA GLU A 760 0.19 15.74 -16.93
C GLU A 760 0.70 17.00 -16.20
N LEU A 761 0.12 18.15 -16.51
CA LEU A 761 0.46 19.42 -15.89
C LEU A 761 -0.47 19.70 -14.71
N PHE A 762 0.10 19.85 -13.52
CA PHE A 762 -0.66 20.14 -12.30
C PHE A 762 -0.58 21.61 -11.89
N GLU A 763 -1.64 22.08 -11.25
CA GLU A 763 -1.59 23.21 -10.32
C GLU A 763 -1.46 22.66 -8.90
N ILE A 764 -0.52 23.18 -8.09
CA ILE A 764 -0.22 22.61 -6.77
C ILE A 764 -0.51 23.59 -5.65
N PHE A 765 -1.19 23.06 -4.63
CA PHE A 765 -1.50 23.74 -3.38
C PHE A 765 -0.92 22.94 -2.21
N ILE A 766 -0.16 23.61 -1.35
CA ILE A 766 0.24 23.10 -0.04
C ILE A 766 -0.57 23.84 1.00
N THR A 767 -1.37 23.12 1.78
CA THR A 767 -2.32 23.78 2.71
C THR A 767 -1.63 24.34 3.94
N SER A 768 -0.51 23.77 4.35
CA SER A 768 0.20 24.16 5.56
C SER A 768 1.66 23.72 5.51
N LEU A 769 2.52 24.40 6.28
CA LEU A 769 3.91 23.99 6.48
C LEU A 769 3.95 22.54 7.02
N PRO A 770 4.85 21.68 6.48
CA PRO A 770 4.85 20.23 6.68
C PRO A 770 5.47 19.82 8.02
N PHE A 771 4.90 20.32 9.11
CA PHE A 771 5.28 19.94 10.47
C PHE A 771 4.86 18.50 10.78
N ASN A 772 5.75 17.77 11.45
CA ASN A 772 5.37 16.56 12.16
C ASN A 772 4.52 16.91 13.39
N SER A 773 3.69 15.97 13.85
CA SER A 773 2.88 16.21 15.05
C SER A 773 3.76 16.20 16.31
N PRO A 774 3.64 17.20 17.19
CA PRO A 774 4.36 17.21 18.47
C PRO A 774 3.94 16.05 19.39
N LYS A 775 2.80 15.41 19.12
CA LYS A 775 2.31 14.22 19.84
C LYS A 775 2.92 12.92 19.34
N MET A 776 3.77 12.94 18.32
CA MET A 776 4.46 11.72 17.89
C MET A 776 5.41 11.26 19.00
N ALA A 777 5.35 9.98 19.35
CA ALA A 777 6.10 9.48 20.50
C ALA A 777 7.62 9.66 20.35
N SER A 778 8.14 9.52 19.13
CA SER A 778 9.54 9.78 18.83
C SER A 778 9.95 11.25 19.06
N ILE A 779 9.04 12.21 18.82
CA ILE A 779 9.31 13.64 19.04
C ILE A 779 9.28 13.96 20.52
N GLN A 780 8.29 13.44 21.26
CA GLN A 780 8.20 13.63 22.70
C GLN A 780 9.40 13.03 23.43
N ALA A 781 9.80 11.81 23.04
CA ALA A 781 11.00 11.16 23.56
C ALA A 781 12.27 11.98 23.32
N MET A 782 12.42 12.54 22.11
CA MET A 782 13.56 13.40 21.77
C MET A 782 13.57 14.70 22.57
N THR A 783 12.42 15.37 22.70
CA THR A 783 12.30 16.62 23.46
C THR A 783 12.66 16.41 24.93
N GLU A 784 12.18 15.32 25.54
CA GLU A 784 12.54 14.98 26.92
C GLU A 784 14.03 14.68 27.09
N TYR A 785 14.66 14.05 26.09
CA TYR A 785 16.08 13.69 26.14
C TYR A 785 17.02 14.90 26.01
N LEU A 786 16.69 15.86 25.13
CA LEU A 786 17.59 16.97 24.81
C LEU A 786 17.48 18.14 25.78
N THR A 787 16.25 18.59 26.05
CA THR A 787 16.04 19.92 26.65
C THR A 787 15.08 19.92 27.83
N GLU A 788 14.19 18.93 27.94
CA GLU A 788 13.01 18.91 28.85
C GLU A 788 12.04 20.10 28.66
N ASP A 789 12.42 21.13 27.91
CA ASP A 789 11.64 22.29 27.52
C ASP A 789 10.97 22.08 26.15
N ILE A 790 9.65 22.25 26.11
CA ILE A 790 8.80 22.11 24.92
C ILE A 790 9.15 23.15 23.85
N GLU A 791 9.50 24.38 24.23
CA GLU A 791 9.86 25.43 23.26
C GLU A 791 11.20 25.11 22.60
N ALA A 792 12.17 24.65 23.39
CA ALA A 792 13.44 24.16 22.85
C ALA A 792 13.22 22.92 21.96
N GLY A 793 12.30 22.03 22.35
CA GLY A 793 11.84 20.91 21.54
C GLY A 793 11.17 21.30 20.22
N PHE A 794 10.63 22.51 20.08
CA PHE A 794 10.17 23.02 18.78
C PHE A 794 11.36 23.44 17.89
N HIS A 795 12.31 24.16 18.48
CA HIS A 795 13.45 24.75 17.76
C HIS A 795 14.51 23.74 17.34
N GLU A 796 14.85 22.82 18.22
CA GLU A 796 15.84 21.79 17.94
C GLU A 796 15.18 20.70 17.10
N ILE A 797 14.02 20.22 17.56
CA ILE A 797 13.02 19.31 16.98
C ILE A 797 12.36 19.58 15.61
N LEU A 798 11.15 20.11 15.75
CA LEU A 798 10.11 20.21 14.76
C LEU A 798 10.47 21.16 13.62
N LEU A 799 11.13 22.27 13.92
CA LEU A 799 11.46 23.28 12.93
C LEU A 799 12.47 22.75 11.89
N PRO A 800 13.62 22.16 12.27
CA PRO A 800 14.53 21.52 11.32
C PRO A 800 13.86 20.38 10.53
N GLN A 801 13.06 19.53 11.18
CA GLN A 801 12.33 18.47 10.47
C GLN A 801 11.34 19.03 9.45
N MET A 802 10.63 20.12 9.77
CA MET A 802 9.73 20.79 8.84
C MET A 802 10.47 21.34 7.63
N ILE A 803 11.62 22.01 7.83
CA ILE A 803 12.45 22.52 6.74
C ILE A 803 12.90 21.37 5.82
N GLN A 804 13.34 20.25 6.41
CA GLN A 804 13.72 19.06 5.64
C GLN A 804 12.53 18.47 4.87
N ASN A 805 11.37 18.30 5.51
CA ASN A 805 10.15 17.84 4.84
C ASN A 805 9.79 18.76 3.68
N PHE A 806 9.90 20.08 3.84
CA PHE A 806 9.63 21.05 2.79
C PHE A 806 10.61 20.89 1.60
N LYS A 807 11.91 20.74 1.87
CA LYS A 807 12.92 20.46 0.84
C LYS A 807 12.59 19.19 0.05
N PHE A 808 12.19 18.12 0.74
CA PHE A 808 11.77 16.88 0.09
C PHE A 808 10.54 17.06 -0.81
N ILE A 809 9.51 17.75 -0.31
CA ILE A 809 8.28 17.98 -1.06
C ILE A 809 8.60 18.75 -2.34
N VAL A 810 9.26 19.90 -2.23
CA VAL A 810 9.58 20.74 -3.39
C VAL A 810 10.46 20.01 -4.39
N SER A 811 11.53 19.35 -3.92
CA SER A 811 12.43 18.60 -4.81
C SER A 811 11.69 17.48 -5.54
N TYR A 812 10.77 16.79 -4.84
CA TYR A 812 9.95 15.77 -5.49
C TYR A 812 8.99 16.37 -6.52
N LEU A 813 8.35 17.49 -6.21
CA LEU A 813 7.44 18.18 -7.12
C LEU A 813 8.16 18.68 -8.38
N GLU A 814 9.31 19.32 -8.22
CA GLU A 814 10.15 19.80 -9.33
C GLU A 814 10.53 18.65 -10.28
N ASN A 815 10.96 17.51 -9.73
CA ASN A 815 11.41 16.37 -10.53
C ASN A 815 10.27 15.62 -11.24
N ASN A 816 9.03 15.66 -10.74
CA ASN A 816 7.95 14.79 -11.21
C ASN A 816 6.76 15.52 -11.85
N PHE A 817 6.60 16.83 -11.63
CA PHE A 817 5.42 17.58 -12.07
C PHE A 817 5.73 18.74 -13.05
N GLN A 818 7.01 18.99 -13.37
CA GLN A 818 7.44 20.05 -14.30
C GLN A 818 6.87 21.43 -13.93
N LEU A 819 7.09 21.87 -12.69
CA LEU A 819 6.47 23.10 -12.16
C LEU A 819 7.48 24.16 -11.80
N ASN A 820 7.09 25.41 -12.05
CA ASN A 820 7.83 26.60 -11.64
C ASN A 820 7.14 27.35 -10.48
N THR A 821 5.89 27.03 -10.17
CA THR A 821 5.07 27.73 -9.17
C THR A 821 4.30 26.75 -8.30
N VAL A 822 4.19 27.06 -7.00
CA VAL A 822 3.37 26.32 -6.03
C VAL A 822 2.68 27.32 -5.10
N ASN A 823 1.42 27.10 -4.79
CA ASN A 823 0.66 27.94 -3.85
C ASN A 823 0.77 27.34 -2.43
N LEU A 824 1.11 28.16 -1.43
CA LEU A 824 1.21 27.78 -0.03
C LEU A 824 0.20 28.57 0.81
N PHE A 825 -0.80 27.88 1.37
CA PHE A 825 -1.82 28.47 2.23
C PHE A 825 -1.38 28.56 3.70
N ASP A 826 -0.15 29.03 3.94
CA ASP A 826 0.40 29.16 5.28
C ASP A 826 1.13 30.49 5.47
N GLU A 827 0.49 31.41 6.19
CA GLU A 827 1.04 32.73 6.45
C GLU A 827 2.22 32.69 7.42
N ARG A 828 2.44 31.58 8.14
CA ARG A 828 3.50 31.46 9.15
C ARG A 828 4.90 31.59 8.55
N VAL A 829 5.05 31.33 7.24
CA VAL A 829 6.29 31.54 6.50
C VAL A 829 6.69 33.02 6.39
N PHE A 830 5.79 33.95 6.71
CA PHE A 830 6.06 35.38 6.82
C PHE A 830 5.77 35.97 8.20
N THR A 831 4.81 35.43 8.95
CA THR A 831 4.27 36.07 10.16
C THR A 831 4.88 35.58 11.47
N LYS A 832 5.49 34.39 11.51
CA LYS A 832 6.07 33.85 12.76
C LYS A 832 7.50 34.29 13.00
N TYR A 833 7.92 34.25 14.26
CA TYR A 833 9.26 34.65 14.68
C TYR A 833 10.38 33.79 14.05
N TYR A 834 10.11 32.52 13.73
CA TYR A 834 11.05 31.62 13.03
C TYR A 834 11.04 31.80 11.49
N SER A 835 10.18 32.66 10.96
CA SER A 835 9.94 32.76 9.51
C SER A 835 11.18 33.18 8.72
N GLN A 836 12.01 34.07 9.28
CA GLN A 836 13.27 34.49 8.67
C GLN A 836 14.22 33.29 8.49
N GLN A 837 14.41 32.49 9.55
CA GLN A 837 15.23 31.28 9.49
C GLN A 837 14.72 30.30 8.43
N VAL A 838 13.40 30.11 8.32
CA VAL A 838 12.81 29.23 7.31
C VAL A 838 13.11 29.72 5.90
N ARG A 839 12.93 31.02 5.63
CA ARG A 839 13.20 31.59 4.30
C ARG A 839 14.68 31.54 3.95
N GLU A 840 15.58 31.86 4.88
CA GLU A 840 17.04 31.79 4.70
C GLU A 840 17.50 30.36 4.39
N GLN A 841 16.99 29.35 5.10
CA GLN A 841 17.39 27.95 4.86
C GLN A 841 16.82 27.34 3.57
N LEU A 842 15.83 27.99 2.96
CA LEU A 842 15.15 27.54 1.76
C LEU A 842 15.47 28.40 0.52
N GLU A 843 16.22 29.50 0.67
CA GLU A 843 16.45 30.49 -0.39
C GLU A 843 17.16 29.93 -1.64
N ASP A 844 18.01 28.92 -1.45
CA ASP A 844 18.72 28.25 -2.55
C ASP A 844 17.81 27.32 -3.38
N LEU A 845 16.64 26.94 -2.82
CA LEU A 845 15.69 26.00 -3.42
C LEU A 845 14.44 26.72 -3.95
N VAL A 846 13.89 27.65 -3.18
CA VAL A 846 12.63 28.32 -3.50
C VAL A 846 12.70 29.83 -3.26
N LYS A 847 11.88 30.57 -4.00
CA LYS A 847 11.60 31.98 -3.78
C LYS A 847 10.18 32.15 -3.24
N PHE A 848 10.02 32.74 -2.06
CA PHE A 848 8.70 33.05 -1.52
C PHE A 848 8.21 34.42 -2.02
N GLU A 849 6.99 34.47 -2.52
CA GLU A 849 6.33 35.69 -2.97
C GLU A 849 4.95 35.83 -2.34
N ILE A 850 4.61 37.04 -1.88
CA ILE A 850 3.27 37.36 -1.41
C ILE A 850 2.44 37.72 -2.65
N CYS A 851 1.36 36.98 -2.86
CA CYS A 851 0.39 37.29 -3.92
C CYS A 851 -0.70 38.20 -3.35
N GLN A 852 -1.06 39.22 -4.14
CA GLN A 852 -2.22 40.07 -3.91
C GLN A 852 -3.43 39.43 -4.59
#